data_AF-A0A5B0TZI9-F1
#
_entry.id   AF-A0A5B0TZI9-F1
#
_cell.length_a   1.000
_cell.length_b   1.000
_cell.length_c   1.000
_cell.angle_alpha   90.00
_cell.angle_beta   90.00
_cell.angle_gamma   90.00
#
_symmetry.space_group_name_H-M   'P 1'
#
loop_
_entity.id
_entity.type
_entity.pdbx_description
1 polymer ?
#
loop_
_entity_poly.entity_id
_entity_poly.type
_entity_poly.pdbx_seq_one_letter_code
_entity_poly.pdbx_strand_id
1 'polypeptide(L)'
;MKRRNFLKLSAGLIGSSMLSGCAGFFASYRAEFASTSPLDNSSFEEQIWLGKPFWANRLQDWRRIGNELQCTREGKSFEARTVSLLTRQLNNTLQSARLKATVRNLTPGKEGFCGFLLGIGKGELTAKGAALAQRAGGVNGGIIAAFDSSGKLSFRQFDDENKSLEFTTINRDLFSLNQYQDGSSIILDCQLDPTDANHFDIRLAAINSATGQELGFGVLHNVAADKLQGGISLLSSSNPYKVGARWGFSNIETGGEKITENNRNSLGPVMGCMYTVNKHELRMTCQLMPVNLDIIKQLRLEFKSENEQRWRAGASGIIEDGFVAKFSLNNWDYLSTYQYRIVDDAAPDITLYSGLVAKDPQNSKEFKIALYSCIIPTSKSLDNTNYTRLIAKERDIGRYTKDNILFPHTELVENGAFHEPDMYVFCGDQYYETYPTRYGRDTKDAKLDTLYKWYLWYWAFAHSIKDKPTIILADDHDVLQGNLWGNSGENSDMPKEADGGFKWDKDLVRMVYRIQHGHNPEPYDATPIKYDIPVAYAAFEYGGISFAIVEDRKFKSPPDYKADKLNTTGELLGERQEAFLKDWQTMHPGKPKICITASIWGSPQTDKNGQPLIDHDSNGYPADGRTRAVKLVSDANALVIAGDQHLGLLAYQGIDNYDDGSLFFAGPASAAFWQRWFEPAVQLPNQRNNDKNTGDFIDSFGNKMRVLAAANPKVSHQEFAEQNNSWGKFLADRMLKSEGYGIIKVNHQQQHYQLECWEWNTNPATGKQFSGWPYVKNFN
;
A
#
# COMPACT_ATOMS: atom_id res chain seq x y z
N MET A 1 16.96 27.48 47.68
CA MET A 1 17.32 28.85 48.15
C MET A 1 16.05 29.69 48.26
N LYS A 2 15.85 30.46 49.34
CA LYS A 2 14.57 31.12 49.71
C LYS A 2 14.24 32.35 48.85
N ARG A 3 12.96 32.51 48.53
CA ARG A 3 12.22 33.51 47.70
C ARG A 3 12.59 35.00 47.86
N ARG A 4 13.42 35.37 48.85
CA ARG A 4 13.77 36.77 49.18
C ARG A 4 15.01 37.30 48.46
N ASN A 5 15.86 36.44 47.88
CA ASN A 5 16.99 36.90 47.04
C ASN A 5 16.60 37.12 45.57
N PHE A 6 15.38 36.77 45.16
CA PHE A 6 14.89 36.87 43.78
C PHE A 6 14.56 38.31 43.33
N LEU A 7 14.15 39.19 44.27
CA LEU A 7 13.72 40.55 43.96
C LEU A 7 14.86 41.59 43.96
N LYS A 8 16.10 41.20 44.27
CA LYS A 8 17.25 42.12 44.26
C LYS A 8 18.08 42.06 42.97
N LEU A 9 17.84 41.10 42.08
CA LEU A 9 18.51 41.03 40.76
C LEU A 9 17.68 41.67 39.63
N SER A 10 16.46 42.14 39.91
CA SER A 10 15.54 42.68 38.89
C SER A 10 15.64 44.20 38.69
N ALA A 11 16.49 44.90 39.46
CA ALA A 11 16.59 46.35 39.41
C ALA A 11 18.07 46.78 39.26
N GLY A 12 18.59 46.66 38.04
CA GLY A 12 19.85 47.30 37.68
C GLY A 12 20.64 46.56 36.61
N LEU A 13 20.78 47.25 35.47
CA LEU A 13 21.74 47.05 34.37
C LEU A 13 21.24 46.36 33.09
N ILE A 14 21.36 47.19 32.05
CA ILE A 14 21.09 47.02 30.64
C ILE A 14 22.13 46.07 30.03
N GLY A 15 21.67 45.13 29.19
CA GLY A 15 22.54 44.34 28.32
C GLY A 15 21.78 43.22 27.63
N SER A 16 21.49 43.37 26.33
CA SER A 16 20.90 42.34 25.46
C SER A 16 21.75 41.05 25.37
N SER A 17 23.00 41.08 25.85
CA SER A 17 23.90 39.92 25.94
C SER A 17 23.73 39.06 27.20
N MET A 18 23.09 39.55 28.27
CA MET A 18 22.87 38.76 29.50
C MET A 18 21.60 37.89 29.46
N LEU A 19 20.60 38.24 28.63
CA LEU A 19 19.37 37.44 28.46
C LEU A 19 19.66 36.09 27.80
N SER A 20 20.58 36.04 26.83
CA SER A 20 21.04 34.80 26.19
C SER A 20 21.78 33.88 27.17
N GLY A 21 22.58 34.47 28.07
CA GLY A 21 23.30 33.75 29.13
C GLY A 21 22.37 33.17 30.21
N CYS A 22 21.30 33.90 30.57
CA CYS A 22 20.30 33.42 31.53
C CYS A 22 19.44 32.30 30.93
N ALA A 23 19.00 32.41 29.67
CA ALA A 23 18.24 31.36 28.99
C ALA A 23 19.03 30.04 28.90
N GLY A 24 20.34 30.11 28.58
CA GLY A 24 21.25 28.97 28.63
C GLY A 24 21.41 28.38 30.05
N PHE A 25 21.51 29.23 31.08
CA PHE A 25 21.61 28.79 32.49
C PHE A 25 20.33 28.11 33.02
N PHE A 26 19.15 28.55 32.60
CA PHE A 26 17.89 27.89 32.98
C PHE A 26 17.66 26.59 32.19
N ALA A 27 18.12 26.52 30.94
CA ALA A 27 18.04 25.32 30.11
C ALA A 27 19.03 24.21 30.50
N SER A 28 20.15 24.55 31.16
CA SER A 28 21.07 23.56 31.75
C SER A 28 20.56 22.98 33.09
N TYR A 29 19.56 23.61 33.72
CA TYR A 29 18.95 23.21 34.99
C TYR A 29 17.51 22.67 34.84
N ARG A 30 17.15 22.10 33.68
CA ARG A 30 15.84 21.44 33.54
C ARG A 30 15.81 20.18 34.39
N ALA A 31 14.79 20.07 35.24
CA ALA A 31 14.53 18.82 35.95
C ALA A 31 14.16 17.74 34.92
N GLU A 32 14.61 16.51 35.15
CA GLU A 32 14.18 15.38 34.34
C GLU A 32 12.71 15.08 34.67
N PHE A 33 11.78 15.66 33.92
CA PHE A 33 10.34 15.48 34.14
C PHE A 33 9.81 14.14 33.61
N ALA A 34 10.59 13.43 32.79
CA ALA A 34 10.24 12.13 32.22
C ALA A 34 11.43 11.16 32.26
N SER A 35 11.20 9.97 32.82
CA SER A 35 12.07 8.82 32.66
C SER A 35 11.82 8.13 31.32
N THR A 36 12.83 7.43 30.80
CA THR A 36 12.75 6.68 29.54
C THR A 36 12.89 5.18 29.78
N SER A 37 12.33 4.39 28.87
CA SER A 37 12.55 2.95 28.79
C SER A 37 12.97 2.55 27.38
N PRO A 38 13.79 1.49 27.22
CA PRO A 38 14.16 0.97 25.91
C PRO A 38 12.93 0.58 25.10
N LEU A 39 12.91 0.99 23.83
CA LEU A 39 11.85 0.63 22.88
C LEU A 39 11.98 -0.82 22.41
N ASP A 40 13.22 -1.29 22.25
CA ASP A 40 13.55 -2.66 21.87
C ASP A 40 14.94 -3.03 22.39
N ASN A 41 15.06 -4.22 22.98
CA ASN A 41 16.32 -4.78 23.50
C ASN A 41 16.82 -5.96 22.67
N SER A 42 16.17 -6.25 21.54
CA SER A 42 16.53 -7.38 20.68
C SER A 42 17.92 -7.19 20.06
N SER A 43 18.62 -8.28 19.82
CA SER A 43 19.86 -8.31 19.04
C SER A 43 19.68 -9.31 17.92
N PHE A 44 19.98 -8.91 16.69
CA PHE A 44 19.82 -9.75 15.51
C PHE A 44 21.15 -9.89 14.77
N GLU A 45 21.35 -11.02 14.09
CA GLU A 45 22.28 -11.05 12.96
C GLU A 45 21.84 -10.06 11.88
N GLU A 46 22.74 -9.76 10.93
CA GLU A 46 22.44 -8.82 9.85
C GLU A 46 21.15 -9.21 9.11
N GLN A 47 20.20 -8.26 9.02
CA GLN A 47 18.97 -8.40 8.25
C GLN A 47 18.35 -7.05 7.90
N ILE A 48 17.35 -7.06 7.02
CA ILE A 48 16.64 -5.85 6.58
C ILE A 48 15.42 -5.56 7.47
N TRP A 49 14.72 -6.59 7.98
CA TRP A 49 13.66 -6.37 8.96
C TRP A 49 14.24 -5.79 10.26
N LEU A 50 13.83 -4.57 10.59
CA LEU A 50 14.41 -3.82 11.71
C LEU A 50 13.88 -4.23 13.07
N GLY A 51 12.86 -5.09 13.16
CA GLY A 51 12.22 -5.51 14.40
C GLY A 51 10.83 -4.89 14.62
N LYS A 52 10.12 -5.43 15.61
CA LYS A 52 8.68 -5.20 15.84
C LYS A 52 8.21 -3.73 15.92
N PRO A 53 8.92 -2.82 16.61
CA PRO A 53 8.44 -1.45 16.77
C PRO A 53 8.85 -0.52 15.62
N PHE A 54 9.52 -1.02 14.58
CA PHE A 54 10.16 -0.18 13.56
C PHE A 54 9.57 -0.40 12.16
N TRP A 55 9.50 0.69 11.39
CA TRP A 55 9.24 0.65 9.95
C TRP A 55 10.23 1.52 9.19
N ALA A 56 10.87 0.96 8.17
CA ALA A 56 11.90 1.62 7.38
C ALA A 56 11.32 2.22 6.09
N ASN A 57 11.59 3.50 5.84
CA ASN A 57 11.38 4.10 4.52
C ASN A 57 12.73 4.25 3.81
N ARG A 58 13.04 3.42 2.81
CA ARG A 58 12.36 2.19 2.37
C ARG A 58 13.10 0.99 2.96
N LEU A 59 12.59 -0.22 2.76
CA LEU A 59 13.19 -1.45 3.28
C LEU A 59 14.69 -1.53 2.94
N GLN A 60 15.04 -1.32 1.68
CA GLN A 60 16.40 -1.39 1.15
C GLN A 60 17.33 -0.25 1.60
N ASP A 61 16.83 0.74 2.35
CA ASP A 61 17.63 1.88 2.79
C ASP A 61 18.17 1.71 4.20
N TRP A 62 17.73 0.65 4.88
CA TRP A 62 18.10 0.34 6.25
C TRP A 62 18.42 -1.14 6.39
N ARG A 63 19.29 -1.44 7.35
CA ARG A 63 19.52 -2.79 7.86
C ARG A 63 19.70 -2.74 9.36
N ARG A 64 19.56 -3.87 10.02
CA ARG A 64 19.87 -4.04 11.45
C ARG A 64 21.05 -4.98 11.61
N ILE A 65 22.00 -4.60 12.46
CA ILE A 65 23.11 -5.46 12.92
C ILE A 65 23.18 -5.33 14.44
N GLY A 66 22.96 -6.45 15.14
CA GLY A 66 22.77 -6.45 16.58
C GLY A 66 21.59 -5.57 17.00
N ASN A 67 21.88 -4.52 17.77
CA ASN A 67 20.91 -3.51 18.19
C ASN A 67 21.01 -2.20 17.38
N GLU A 68 21.91 -2.10 16.39
CA GLU A 68 22.11 -0.89 15.60
C GLU A 68 21.31 -0.95 14.30
N LEU A 69 20.46 0.06 14.07
CA LEU A 69 19.76 0.32 12.82
C LEU A 69 20.66 1.21 11.96
N GLN A 70 21.14 0.71 10.83
CA GLN A 70 22.10 1.38 9.96
C GLN A 70 21.42 1.85 8.67
N CYS A 71 21.47 3.16 8.39
CA CYS A 71 21.09 3.68 7.08
C CYS A 71 22.17 3.29 6.05
N THR A 72 21.77 2.59 5.00
CA THR A 72 22.69 2.07 3.97
C THR A 72 22.68 2.91 2.69
N ARG A 73 21.59 3.64 2.43
CA ARG A 73 21.35 4.28 1.14
C ARG A 73 22.34 5.39 0.81
N GLU A 74 22.90 5.31 -0.39
CA GLU A 74 23.76 6.32 -1.00
C GLU A 74 23.05 6.97 -2.19
N GLY A 75 23.42 8.21 -2.55
CA GLY A 75 22.95 8.88 -3.77
C GLY A 75 22.51 10.33 -3.57
N LYS A 76 22.37 11.07 -4.67
CA LYS A 76 22.09 12.52 -4.72
C LYS A 76 20.59 12.87 -4.65
N SER A 77 19.75 12.00 -4.08
CA SER A 77 18.29 12.24 -3.97
C SER A 77 17.64 11.39 -2.88
N PHE A 78 18.41 10.97 -1.89
CA PHE A 78 17.97 10.10 -0.80
C PHE A 78 18.04 10.85 0.54
N GLU A 79 17.64 12.11 0.50
CA GLU A 79 17.48 12.95 1.70
C GLU A 79 16.49 12.29 2.67
N ALA A 80 16.59 12.66 3.95
CA ALA A 80 15.68 12.30 5.03
C ALA A 80 15.12 10.87 4.94
N ARG A 81 16.01 9.87 4.99
CA ARG A 81 15.60 8.46 5.19
C ARG A 81 15.16 8.29 6.63
N THR A 82 14.08 7.55 6.85
CA THR A 82 13.48 7.46 8.18
C THR A 82 13.27 6.02 8.64
N VAL A 83 13.28 5.86 9.96
CA VAL A 83 12.70 4.70 10.64
C VAL A 83 11.61 5.19 11.59
N SER A 84 10.35 4.84 11.33
CA SER A 84 9.23 5.20 12.19
C SER A 84 9.17 4.34 13.44
N LEU A 85 8.81 4.94 14.57
CA LEU A 85 8.53 4.25 15.84
C LEU A 85 7.04 3.88 15.90
N LEU A 86 6.67 2.71 15.40
CA LEU A 86 5.27 2.32 15.19
C LEU A 86 4.42 2.31 16.47
N THR A 87 5.05 1.97 17.59
CA THR A 87 4.38 1.81 18.88
C THR A 87 4.39 3.09 19.72
N ARG A 88 4.85 4.22 19.17
CA ARG A 88 5.01 5.50 19.86
C ARG A 88 4.43 6.65 19.03
N GLN A 89 3.52 7.43 19.61
CA GLN A 89 2.99 8.63 18.97
C GLN A 89 2.86 9.77 19.99
N LEU A 90 3.13 11.00 19.57
CA LEU A 90 2.86 12.18 20.39
C LEU A 90 1.33 12.41 20.43
N ASN A 91 0.76 12.48 21.62
CA ASN A 91 -0.67 12.71 21.83
C ASN A 91 -0.98 14.20 22.05
N ASN A 92 -2.24 14.54 22.32
CA ASN A 92 -2.69 15.92 22.53
C ASN A 92 -2.52 16.43 23.97
N THR A 93 -1.95 15.65 24.88
CA THR A 93 -1.78 16.07 26.29
C THR A 93 -0.70 17.15 26.43
N LEU A 94 -0.77 17.91 27.51
CA LEU A 94 0.21 18.94 27.90
C LEU A 94 1.13 18.40 29.00
N GLN A 95 1.82 17.30 28.69
CA GLN A 95 2.73 16.62 29.60
C GLN A 95 4.12 16.51 29.00
N SER A 96 5.13 16.19 29.79
CA SER A 96 6.49 16.02 29.25
C SER A 96 6.64 14.72 28.46
N ALA A 97 7.57 14.72 27.50
CA ALA A 97 8.07 13.53 26.82
C ALA A 97 9.60 13.58 26.68
N ARG A 98 10.21 12.40 26.59
CA ARG A 98 11.66 12.24 26.39
C ARG A 98 11.96 11.13 25.40
N LEU A 99 12.91 11.38 24.51
CA LEU A 99 13.39 10.46 23.48
C LEU A 99 14.92 10.41 23.57
N LYS A 100 15.49 9.21 23.60
CA LYS A 100 16.95 9.02 23.59
C LYS A 100 17.36 8.02 22.52
N ALA A 101 18.51 8.26 21.90
CA ALA A 101 19.14 7.28 21.01
C ALA A 101 20.65 7.52 20.97
N THR A 102 21.42 6.44 20.91
CA THR A 102 22.82 6.51 20.51
C THR A 102 22.90 6.61 18.99
N VAL A 103 23.59 7.62 18.48
CA VAL A 103 23.82 7.85 17.04
C VAL A 103 25.30 7.78 16.70
N ARG A 104 25.60 7.35 15.48
CA ARG A 104 26.96 7.30 14.95
C ARG A 104 26.99 7.58 13.45
N ASN A 105 27.91 8.42 12.99
CA ASN A 105 28.14 8.61 11.56
C ASN A 105 28.87 7.39 11.00
N LEU A 106 28.21 6.66 10.09
CA LEU A 106 28.74 5.46 9.43
C LEU A 106 29.70 5.81 8.29
N THR A 107 29.76 7.08 7.90
CA THR A 107 30.60 7.61 6.84
C THR A 107 31.31 8.89 7.28
N PRO A 108 32.31 8.78 8.18
CA PRO A 108 33.07 9.94 8.62
C PRO A 108 33.67 10.73 7.44
N GLY A 109 33.69 12.05 7.56
CA GLY A 109 34.13 12.99 6.52
C GLY A 109 33.08 13.32 5.46
N LYS A 110 31.87 12.75 5.54
CA LYS A 110 30.74 13.13 4.67
C LYS A 110 29.79 14.07 5.41
N GLU A 111 29.24 15.03 4.68
CA GLU A 111 28.28 16.00 5.23
C GLU A 111 26.87 15.42 5.32
N GLY A 112 26.19 15.67 6.43
CA GLY A 112 24.79 15.34 6.62
C GLY A 112 24.39 15.42 8.09
N PHE A 113 23.17 15.01 8.39
CA PHE A 113 22.60 15.10 9.74
C PHE A 113 21.73 13.91 10.08
N CYS A 114 21.53 13.70 11.38
CA CYS A 114 20.59 12.74 11.94
C CYS A 114 19.75 13.35 13.05
N GLY A 115 18.76 12.60 13.55
CA GLY A 115 18.05 12.96 14.76
C GLY A 115 16.63 12.43 14.79
N PHE A 116 15.73 13.19 15.40
CA PHE A 116 14.31 12.84 15.56
C PHE A 116 13.43 13.74 14.70
N LEU A 117 12.50 13.15 13.96
CA LEU A 117 11.39 13.85 13.31
C LEU A 117 10.14 13.69 14.17
N LEU A 118 9.54 14.81 14.58
CA LEU A 118 8.51 14.89 15.61
C LEU A 118 7.22 15.51 15.06
N GLY A 119 6.08 14.90 15.38
CA GLY A 119 4.76 15.48 15.10
C GLY A 119 4.25 15.23 13.68
N ILE A 120 4.66 14.11 13.07
CA ILE A 120 4.29 13.75 11.70
C ILE A 120 2.78 13.53 11.60
N GLY A 121 2.13 14.21 10.65
CA GLY A 121 0.70 14.11 10.40
C GLY A 121 -0.17 14.92 11.35
N LYS A 122 0.41 15.69 12.29
CA LYS A 122 -0.31 16.60 13.20
C LYS A 122 -1.49 15.96 13.95
N GLY A 123 -1.38 14.67 14.27
CA GLY A 123 -2.45 13.88 14.91
C GLY A 123 -3.61 13.48 14.00
N GLU A 124 -3.61 13.86 12.72
CA GLU A 124 -4.65 13.51 11.74
C GLU A 124 -4.40 12.16 11.06
N LEU A 125 -3.15 11.71 11.02
CA LEU A 125 -2.77 10.42 10.43
C LEU A 125 -2.73 9.31 11.48
N THR A 126 -3.09 8.10 11.06
CA THR A 126 -2.84 6.88 11.83
C THR A 126 -1.32 6.66 12.00
N ALA A 127 -0.92 5.81 12.95
CA ALA A 127 0.49 5.42 13.11
C ALA A 127 1.10 4.87 11.82
N LYS A 128 0.32 4.08 11.06
CA LYS A 128 0.72 3.52 9.77
C LYS A 128 0.92 4.62 8.71
N GLY A 129 -0.01 5.57 8.62
CA GLY A 129 0.09 6.68 7.66
C GLY A 129 1.26 7.61 7.98
N ALA A 130 1.43 7.99 9.25
CA ALA A 130 2.55 8.80 9.70
C ALA A 130 3.91 8.10 9.49
N ALA A 131 3.93 6.76 9.51
CA ALA A 131 5.13 5.99 9.26
C ALA A 131 5.68 6.14 7.84
N LEU A 132 4.98 6.78 6.88
CA LEU A 132 5.46 6.98 5.51
C LEU A 132 6.31 8.24 5.30
N ALA A 133 6.45 9.11 6.30
CA ALA A 133 7.23 10.34 6.16
C ALA A 133 8.67 10.07 5.73
N GLN A 134 9.12 10.70 4.64
CA GLN A 134 10.45 10.51 4.08
C GLN A 134 10.80 11.60 3.07
N ARG A 135 12.10 11.81 2.87
CA ARG A 135 12.71 12.66 1.84
C ARG A 135 12.30 14.13 1.86
N ALA A 136 11.11 14.46 1.39
CA ALA A 136 10.65 15.84 1.23
C ALA A 136 9.73 16.25 2.39
N GLY A 137 9.97 17.42 2.95
CA GLY A 137 9.04 18.09 3.87
C GLY A 137 7.77 18.57 3.15
N GLY A 138 6.75 18.86 3.92
CA GLY A 138 5.48 19.37 3.40
C GLY A 138 4.44 19.50 4.50
N VAL A 139 3.26 20.01 4.17
CA VAL A 139 2.20 20.28 5.15
C VAL A 139 2.02 19.10 6.11
N ASN A 140 2.02 19.39 7.42
CA ASN A 140 1.97 18.42 8.54
C ASN A 140 3.18 17.48 8.67
N GLY A 141 4.34 17.80 8.07
CA GLY A 141 5.53 16.95 8.17
C GLY A 141 6.24 16.98 9.54
N GLY A 142 6.08 18.06 10.30
CA GLY A 142 6.60 18.17 11.66
C GLY A 142 7.94 18.90 11.78
N ILE A 143 8.66 18.63 12.87
CA ILE A 143 9.90 19.33 13.26
C ILE A 143 11.03 18.31 13.38
N ILE A 144 12.20 18.60 12.81
CA ILE A 144 13.41 17.80 12.99
C ILE A 144 14.22 18.39 14.13
N ALA A 145 14.54 17.58 15.14
CA ALA A 145 15.58 17.85 16.13
C ALA A 145 16.87 17.15 15.68
N ALA A 146 17.84 17.91 15.17
CA ALA A 146 18.96 17.41 14.38
C ALA A 146 20.34 17.60 15.03
N PHE A 147 21.21 16.62 14.79
CA PHE A 147 22.65 16.63 15.04
C PHE A 147 23.39 16.37 13.72
N ASP A 148 24.39 17.18 13.39
CA ASP A 148 25.12 17.07 12.11
C ASP A 148 26.56 16.56 12.23
N SER A 149 27.14 16.19 11.08
CA SER A 149 28.50 15.67 10.96
C SER A 149 29.59 16.66 11.39
N SER A 150 29.25 17.95 11.56
CA SER A 150 30.15 18.98 12.10
C SER A 150 30.02 19.16 13.61
N GLY A 151 29.21 18.34 14.26
CA GLY A 151 28.96 18.42 15.70
C GLY A 151 28.00 19.55 16.06
N LYS A 152 27.06 19.94 15.18
CA LYS A 152 26.10 21.00 15.49
C LYS A 152 24.71 20.47 15.80
N LEU A 153 24.06 21.09 16.78
CA LEU A 153 22.65 20.87 17.12
C LEU A 153 21.77 21.94 16.47
N SER A 154 20.63 21.52 15.93
CA SER A 154 19.67 22.41 15.24
C SER A 154 18.24 21.87 15.31
N PHE A 155 17.27 22.77 15.15
CA PHE A 155 15.87 22.40 14.91
C PHE A 155 15.48 22.87 13.51
N ARG A 156 14.87 22.02 12.70
CA ARG A 156 14.61 22.27 11.28
C ARG A 156 13.16 22.01 10.92
N GLN A 157 12.65 22.78 9.97
CA GLN A 157 11.31 22.58 9.43
C GLN A 157 11.27 21.33 8.55
N PHE A 158 10.23 20.53 8.73
CA PHE A 158 9.82 19.49 7.77
C PHE A 158 8.37 19.70 7.33
N ASP A 159 7.76 20.83 7.71
CA ASP A 159 6.38 21.21 7.43
C ASP A 159 6.21 22.26 6.31
N ASP A 160 7.31 22.65 5.64
CA ASP A 160 7.29 23.59 4.52
C ASP A 160 7.32 22.86 3.17
N GLU A 161 6.21 22.93 2.44
CA GLU A 161 6.04 22.26 1.13
C GLU A 161 6.70 23.03 -0.02
N ASN A 162 6.87 24.35 0.10
CA ASN A 162 7.53 25.17 -0.92
C ASN A 162 9.06 25.04 -0.87
N LYS A 163 9.58 24.62 0.29
CA LYS A 163 11.01 24.43 0.58
C LYS A 163 11.29 23.01 1.05
N SER A 164 10.65 22.05 0.40
CA SER A 164 10.55 20.67 0.85
C SER A 164 11.89 19.95 1.08
N LEU A 165 12.98 20.39 0.47
CA LEU A 165 14.33 19.84 0.70
C LEU A 165 15.28 20.80 1.42
N GLU A 166 14.88 22.03 1.75
CA GLU A 166 15.80 22.98 2.40
C GLU A 166 16.04 22.65 3.88
N PHE A 167 15.04 22.05 4.54
CA PHE A 167 15.05 21.78 5.99
C PHE A 167 15.51 23.01 6.79
N THR A 168 14.85 24.14 6.55
CA THR A 168 15.25 25.44 7.09
C THR A 168 15.36 25.39 8.61
N THR A 169 16.52 25.82 9.14
CA THR A 169 16.76 25.92 10.58
C THR A 169 15.83 26.96 11.20
N ILE A 170 15.16 26.57 12.28
CA ILE A 170 14.20 27.39 13.04
C ILE A 170 14.90 28.23 14.10
N ASN A 171 15.94 27.68 14.75
CA ASN A 171 16.73 28.39 15.76
C ASN A 171 17.82 29.28 15.12
N ARG A 172 18.01 30.50 15.66
CA ARG A 172 18.96 31.48 15.10
C ARG A 172 20.43 31.10 15.31
N ASP A 173 20.77 30.50 16.45
CA ASP A 173 22.14 30.14 16.79
C ASP A 173 22.33 28.61 16.74
N LEU A 174 23.25 28.16 15.89
CA LEU A 174 23.69 26.76 15.84
C LEU A 174 24.64 26.50 17.02
N PHE A 175 24.39 25.45 17.78
CA PHE A 175 25.26 25.07 18.89
C PHE A 175 26.34 24.11 18.40
N SER A 176 27.61 24.55 18.39
CA SER A 176 28.76 23.73 17.95
C SER A 176 29.45 23.04 19.13
N LEU A 177 29.67 21.73 19.05
CA LEU A 177 30.39 20.97 20.07
C LEU A 177 31.91 21.06 19.83
N ASN A 178 32.66 21.64 20.77
CA ASN A 178 34.11 21.80 20.65
C ASN A 178 34.91 20.48 20.72
N GLN A 179 34.29 19.37 21.15
CA GLN A 179 34.96 18.09 21.44
C GLN A 179 34.38 16.91 20.65
N TYR A 180 33.53 17.17 19.65
CA TYR A 180 32.99 16.10 18.82
C TYR A 180 34.02 15.65 17.76
N GLN A 181 34.30 14.36 17.73
CA GLN A 181 35.05 13.72 16.66
C GLN A 181 34.07 12.94 15.77
N ASP A 182 34.06 13.27 14.48
CA ASP A 182 33.18 12.61 13.50
C ASP A 182 33.36 11.09 13.50
N GLY A 183 32.25 10.36 13.47
CA GLY A 183 32.20 8.90 13.64
C GLY A 183 32.18 8.41 15.09
N SER A 184 32.36 9.28 16.09
CA SER A 184 32.17 8.91 17.49
C SER A 184 30.69 8.71 17.83
N SER A 185 30.41 7.78 18.74
CA SER A 185 29.07 7.54 19.24
C SER A 185 28.61 8.65 20.19
N ILE A 186 27.41 9.18 19.95
CA ILE A 186 26.80 10.27 20.73
C ILE A 186 25.41 9.84 21.16
N ILE A 187 25.05 10.08 22.42
CA ILE A 187 23.66 9.95 22.87
C ILE A 187 22.97 11.28 22.59
N LEU A 188 21.92 11.24 21.78
CA LEU A 188 20.98 12.35 21.64
C LEU A 188 19.89 12.19 22.71
N ASP A 189 19.64 13.24 23.49
CA ASP A 189 18.59 13.30 24.50
C ASP A 189 17.64 14.47 24.18
N CYS A 190 16.44 14.14 23.72
CA CYS A 190 15.43 15.09 23.28
C CYS A 190 14.28 15.12 24.28
N GLN A 191 14.04 16.28 24.89
CA GLN A 191 13.00 16.52 25.89
C GLN A 191 11.96 17.50 25.33
N LEU A 192 10.69 17.19 25.54
CA LEU A 192 9.54 18.02 25.21
C LEU A 192 8.87 18.39 26.52
N ASP A 193 8.87 19.66 26.89
CA ASP A 193 8.26 20.12 28.15
C ASP A 193 7.20 21.19 27.89
N PRO A 194 6.00 21.07 28.47
CA PRO A 194 4.99 22.11 28.36
C PRO A 194 5.48 23.38 29.07
N THR A 195 5.34 24.53 28.42
CA THR A 195 5.68 25.83 29.01
C THR A 195 4.45 26.59 29.46
N ASP A 196 3.33 26.38 28.78
CA ASP A 196 2.02 26.92 29.13
C ASP A 196 0.89 26.01 28.60
N ALA A 197 -0.34 26.53 28.55
CA ALA A 197 -1.53 25.78 28.13
C ALA A 197 -1.54 25.40 26.63
N ASN A 198 -0.67 25.99 25.81
CA ASN A 198 -0.69 25.83 24.36
C ASN A 198 0.70 25.59 23.75
N HIS A 199 1.77 25.68 24.53
CA HIS A 199 3.13 25.62 24.02
C HIS A 199 4.04 24.65 24.77
N PHE A 200 5.09 24.25 24.06
CA PHE A 200 6.17 23.41 24.51
C PHE A 200 7.52 24.07 24.22
N ASP A 201 8.51 23.68 24.99
CA ASP A 201 9.91 23.83 24.61
C ASP A 201 10.50 22.47 24.27
N ILE A 202 11.32 22.42 23.22
CA ILE A 202 12.08 21.23 22.82
C ILE A 202 13.54 21.44 23.16
N ARG A 203 14.11 20.62 24.04
CA ARG A 203 15.56 20.60 24.34
C ARG A 203 16.20 19.39 23.70
N LEU A 204 17.27 19.58 22.93
CA LEU A 204 18.08 18.50 22.36
C LEU A 204 19.51 18.62 22.90
N ALA A 205 19.99 17.60 23.60
CA ALA A 205 21.36 17.52 24.10
C ALA A 205 22.16 16.42 23.39
N ALA A 206 23.46 16.67 23.22
CA ALA A 206 24.44 15.69 22.76
C ALA A 206 25.35 15.29 23.93
N ILE A 207 25.41 14.00 24.21
CA ILE A 207 26.15 13.42 25.33
C ILE A 207 27.17 12.43 24.77
N ASN A 208 28.41 12.50 25.23
CA ASN A 208 29.43 11.51 24.86
C ASN A 208 29.02 10.13 25.42
N SER A 209 28.85 9.13 24.54
CA SER A 209 28.32 7.84 24.97
C SER A 209 29.27 7.04 25.87
N ALA A 210 30.58 7.32 25.81
CA ALA A 210 31.59 6.62 26.60
C ALA A 210 31.76 7.24 27.99
N THR A 211 31.69 8.57 28.11
CA THR A 211 31.92 9.28 29.38
C THR A 211 30.64 9.70 30.10
N GLY A 212 29.50 9.74 29.40
CA GLY A 212 28.25 10.30 29.92
C GLY A 212 28.26 11.83 30.05
N GLN A 213 29.31 12.50 29.58
CA GLN A 213 29.43 13.95 29.65
C GLN A 213 28.53 14.63 28.60
N GLU A 214 27.67 15.55 29.03
CA GLU A 214 26.97 16.45 28.12
C GLU A 214 27.98 17.37 27.41
N LEU A 215 28.07 17.24 26.09
CA LEU A 215 28.92 18.07 25.24
C LEU A 215 28.25 19.41 24.94
N GLY A 216 26.92 19.43 24.95
CA GLY A 216 26.09 20.62 24.96
C GLY A 216 24.68 20.38 24.43
N PHE A 217 23.90 21.45 24.31
CA PHE A 217 22.46 21.36 24.01
C PHE A 217 21.94 22.58 23.24
N GLY A 218 20.81 22.41 22.55
CA GLY A 218 20.00 23.49 21.98
C GLY A 218 18.56 23.43 22.48
N VAL A 219 17.87 24.57 22.51
CA VAL A 219 16.44 24.66 22.85
C VAL A 219 15.66 25.41 21.77
N LEU A 220 14.55 24.82 21.33
CA LEU A 220 13.54 25.51 20.54
C LEU A 220 12.38 25.88 21.47
N HIS A 221 12.19 27.19 21.64
CA HIS A 221 11.16 27.72 22.53
C HIS A 221 9.80 27.89 21.84
N ASN A 222 8.73 27.84 22.63
CA ASN A 222 7.39 28.27 22.23
C ASN A 222 6.84 27.54 20.99
N VAL A 223 7.01 26.23 20.94
CA VAL A 223 6.44 25.36 19.91
C VAL A 223 4.96 25.12 20.23
N ALA A 224 4.07 25.42 19.27
CA ALA A 224 2.65 25.16 19.46
C ALA A 224 2.37 23.67 19.70
N ALA A 225 1.52 23.37 20.68
CA ALA A 225 1.22 22.01 21.15
C ALA A 225 0.61 21.11 20.05
N ASP A 226 -0.08 21.71 19.08
CA ASP A 226 -0.67 21.02 17.93
C ASP A 226 0.38 20.54 16.92
N LYS A 227 1.55 21.21 16.82
CA LYS A 227 2.68 20.74 16.00
C LYS A 227 3.39 19.52 16.60
N LEU A 228 3.15 19.20 17.87
CA LEU A 228 3.71 18.06 18.58
C LEU A 228 2.65 16.98 18.81
N GLN A 229 1.95 16.59 17.74
CA GLN A 229 1.00 15.49 17.71
C GLN A 229 1.26 14.61 16.49
N GLY A 230 1.18 13.28 16.65
CA GLY A 230 1.37 12.33 15.56
C GLY A 230 2.65 11.50 15.65
N GLY A 231 3.20 11.11 14.50
CA GLY A 231 4.30 10.15 14.41
C GLY A 231 5.64 10.67 14.92
N ILE A 232 6.50 9.73 15.31
CA ILE A 232 7.90 9.93 15.70
C ILE A 232 8.77 9.05 14.82
N SER A 233 9.80 9.62 14.20
CA SER A 233 10.75 8.88 13.37
C SER A 233 12.20 9.21 13.72
N LEU A 234 13.08 8.23 13.61
CA LEU A 234 14.52 8.42 13.47
C LEU A 234 14.80 8.89 12.05
N LEU A 235 15.77 9.78 11.85
CA LEU A 235 16.06 10.37 10.55
C LEU A 235 17.56 10.37 10.28
N SER A 236 17.97 9.90 9.10
CA SER A 236 19.32 10.02 8.54
C SER A 236 19.23 10.75 7.20
N SER A 237 19.98 11.83 7.02
CA SER A 237 19.95 12.61 5.79
C SER A 237 21.34 13.07 5.36
N SER A 238 21.60 12.99 4.06
CA SER A 238 22.63 13.81 3.42
C SER A 238 22.15 15.25 3.26
N ASN A 239 23.06 16.13 2.83
CA ASN A 239 22.68 17.42 2.29
C ASN A 239 21.90 17.26 0.98
N PRO A 240 20.95 18.15 0.67
CA PRO A 240 20.13 18.06 -0.53
C PRO A 240 20.95 17.95 -1.81
N TYR A 241 20.55 17.02 -2.68
CA TYR A 241 21.20 16.75 -3.97
C TYR A 241 22.67 16.31 -3.89
N LYS A 242 23.14 15.90 -2.70
CA LYS A 242 24.51 15.43 -2.47
C LYS A 242 24.52 14.01 -1.92
N VAL A 243 25.54 13.25 -2.32
CA VAL A 243 25.93 12.05 -1.57
C VAL A 243 26.57 12.53 -0.27
N GLY A 244 26.13 12.00 0.87
CA GLY A 244 26.52 12.53 2.18
C GLY A 244 26.56 11.50 3.29
N ALA A 245 26.49 11.99 4.52
CA ALA A 245 26.55 11.18 5.71
C ALA A 245 25.40 10.17 5.79
N ARG A 246 25.69 9.00 6.36
CA ARG A 246 24.71 7.98 6.74
C ARG A 246 24.87 7.68 8.22
N TRP A 247 23.77 7.45 8.91
CA TRP A 247 23.78 7.33 10.37
C TRP A 247 23.25 6.00 10.86
N GLY A 248 23.87 5.51 11.93
CA GLY A 248 23.42 4.38 12.73
C GLY A 248 22.70 4.86 13.99
N PHE A 249 21.72 4.09 14.44
CA PHE A 249 20.95 4.33 15.66
C PHE A 249 20.90 3.08 16.52
N SER A 250 21.20 3.19 17.80
CA SER A 250 21.06 2.11 18.78
C SER A 250 20.56 2.65 20.12
N ASN A 251 20.22 1.76 21.06
CA ASN A 251 19.77 2.13 22.41
C ASN A 251 18.64 3.17 22.39
N ILE A 252 17.61 2.91 21.59
CA ILE A 252 16.48 3.83 21.40
C ILE A 252 15.55 3.71 22.60
N GLU A 253 15.30 4.81 23.29
CA GLU A 253 14.44 4.87 24.47
C GLU A 253 13.40 5.99 24.34
N THR A 254 12.24 5.78 24.95
CA THR A 254 11.13 6.74 24.95
C THR A 254 10.46 6.80 26.32
N GLY A 255 9.84 7.92 26.68
CA GLY A 255 8.99 8.00 27.87
C GLY A 255 8.31 9.35 28.08
N GLY A 256 7.52 9.44 29.15
CA GLY A 256 6.66 10.59 29.47
C GLY A 256 5.24 10.49 28.89
N GLU A 257 4.28 11.15 29.54
CA GLU A 257 2.83 11.00 29.26
C GLU A 257 2.39 11.65 27.93
N LYS A 258 3.24 12.47 27.32
CA LYS A 258 3.00 13.01 25.97
C LYS A 258 3.18 11.97 24.87
N ILE A 259 3.83 10.84 25.14
CA ILE A 259 3.94 9.72 24.21
C ILE A 259 2.92 8.65 24.57
N THR A 260 2.04 8.33 23.62
CA THR A 260 1.17 7.16 23.70
C THR A 260 1.95 5.92 23.30
N GLU A 261 1.93 4.90 24.15
CA GLU A 261 2.40 3.57 23.84
C GLU A 261 1.25 2.71 23.30
N ASN A 262 1.39 2.22 22.06
CA ASN A 262 0.42 1.31 21.45
C ASN A 262 1.13 0.13 20.77
N ASN A 263 1.31 -0.95 21.52
CA ASN A 263 1.99 -2.16 21.03
C ASN A 263 1.18 -2.95 19.99
N ARG A 264 -0.10 -2.61 19.75
CA ARG A 264 -0.89 -3.20 18.65
C ARG A 264 -0.44 -2.74 17.27
N ASN A 265 0.31 -1.64 17.19
CA ASN A 265 0.90 -1.17 15.94
C ASN A 265 2.21 -1.91 15.57
N SER A 266 2.69 -2.80 16.44
CA SER A 266 3.91 -3.54 16.17
C SER A 266 3.75 -4.47 14.97
N LEU A 267 4.85 -4.66 14.24
CA LEU A 267 4.88 -5.47 13.03
C LEU A 267 5.88 -6.62 13.18
N GLY A 268 5.35 -7.83 13.38
CA GLY A 268 6.14 -9.05 13.52
C GLY A 268 6.99 -9.41 12.29
N PRO A 269 7.77 -10.50 12.37
CA PRO A 269 8.51 -11.01 11.22
C PRO A 269 7.56 -11.55 10.12
N VAL A 270 6.30 -11.86 10.45
CA VAL A 270 5.26 -12.25 9.50
C VAL A 270 4.34 -11.04 9.26
N MET A 271 4.19 -10.67 7.99
CA MET A 271 3.26 -9.64 7.53
C MET A 271 1.82 -10.15 7.50
N GLY A 272 1.63 -11.39 7.07
CA GLY A 272 0.36 -12.11 7.24
C GLY A 272 0.27 -13.37 6.41
N CYS A 273 -0.93 -13.95 6.36
CA CYS A 273 -1.22 -15.11 5.53
C CYS A 273 -2.46 -14.88 4.67
N MET A 274 -2.46 -15.50 3.49
CA MET A 274 -3.63 -15.63 2.62
C MET A 274 -3.87 -17.11 2.36
N TYR A 275 -5.13 -17.50 2.19
CA TYR A 275 -5.47 -18.89 1.89
C TYR A 275 -6.63 -19.00 0.90
N THR A 276 -6.73 -20.16 0.27
CA THR A 276 -7.92 -20.61 -0.45
C THR A 276 -8.25 -22.03 -0.02
N VAL A 277 -9.54 -22.37 -0.12
CA VAL A 277 -10.05 -23.72 0.09
C VAL A 277 -10.81 -24.14 -1.16
N ASN A 278 -10.46 -25.29 -1.71
CA ASN A 278 -11.15 -25.92 -2.82
C ASN A 278 -11.51 -27.35 -2.42
N LYS A 279 -12.68 -27.53 -1.80
CA LYS A 279 -13.09 -28.80 -1.18
C LYS A 279 -11.99 -29.35 -0.26
N HIS A 280 -11.36 -30.45 -0.63
CA HIS A 280 -10.38 -31.15 0.20
C HIS A 280 -8.97 -30.58 0.12
N GLU A 281 -8.78 -29.45 -0.53
CA GLU A 281 -7.49 -28.77 -0.62
C GLU A 281 -7.53 -27.43 0.14
N LEU A 282 -6.55 -27.23 1.02
CA LEU A 282 -6.21 -25.93 1.60
C LEU A 282 -4.84 -25.50 1.04
N ARG A 283 -4.80 -24.33 0.42
CA ARG A 283 -3.55 -23.67 0.02
C ARG A 283 -3.38 -22.39 0.80
N MET A 284 -2.16 -22.13 1.27
CA MET A 284 -1.85 -20.95 2.08
C MET A 284 -0.47 -20.41 1.76
N THR A 285 -0.33 -19.09 1.74
CA THR A 285 0.97 -18.41 1.78
C THR A 285 1.14 -17.69 3.10
N CYS A 286 2.38 -17.64 3.60
CA CYS A 286 2.78 -16.79 4.70
C CYS A 286 3.86 -15.83 4.18
N GLN A 287 3.55 -14.53 4.19
CA GLN A 287 4.47 -13.47 3.79
C GLN A 287 5.28 -13.01 5.01
N LEU A 288 6.60 -13.11 4.95
CA LEU A 288 7.51 -12.57 5.95
C LEU A 288 8.01 -11.19 5.53
N MET A 289 8.43 -10.41 6.53
CA MET A 289 9.36 -9.29 6.33
C MET A 289 10.72 -9.84 5.87
N PRO A 290 11.63 -9.00 5.33
CA PRO A 290 12.93 -9.46 4.82
C PRO A 290 13.89 -9.82 5.97
N VAL A 291 13.69 -11.01 6.54
CA VAL A 291 14.43 -11.59 7.66
C VAL A 291 15.72 -12.26 7.20
N ASN A 292 16.60 -12.61 8.14
CA ASN A 292 17.77 -13.43 7.82
C ASN A 292 17.37 -14.89 7.55
N LEU A 293 17.53 -15.34 6.30
CA LEU A 293 17.17 -16.70 5.85
C LEU A 293 18.15 -17.78 6.31
N ASP A 294 19.33 -17.43 6.83
CA ASP A 294 20.22 -18.40 7.48
C ASP A 294 19.73 -18.77 8.90
N ILE A 295 18.91 -17.90 9.50
CA ILE A 295 18.26 -18.12 10.79
C ILE A 295 16.90 -18.78 10.61
N ILE A 296 15.99 -18.13 9.87
CA ILE A 296 14.64 -18.64 9.62
C ILE A 296 14.61 -19.21 8.20
N LYS A 297 14.73 -20.54 8.09
CA LYS A 297 14.79 -21.26 6.80
C LYS A 297 13.45 -21.79 6.33
N GLN A 298 12.65 -22.25 7.28
CA GLN A 298 11.38 -22.89 7.03
C GLN A 298 10.37 -22.52 8.11
N LEU A 299 9.10 -22.57 7.74
CA LEU A 299 7.99 -22.38 8.64
C LEU A 299 7.11 -23.62 8.64
N ARG A 300 6.35 -23.80 9.71
CA ARG A 300 5.33 -24.85 9.82
C ARG A 300 3.98 -24.24 10.09
N LEU A 301 2.99 -24.67 9.30
CA LEU A 301 1.58 -24.43 9.57
C LEU A 301 1.11 -25.44 10.60
N GLU A 302 0.49 -24.95 11.66
CA GLU A 302 -0.23 -25.80 12.61
C GLU A 302 -1.69 -25.35 12.68
N PHE A 303 -2.59 -26.30 12.92
CA PHE A 303 -4.02 -26.02 12.97
C PHE A 303 -4.72 -26.88 14.02
N LYS A 304 -5.88 -26.43 14.47
CA LYS A 304 -6.76 -27.19 15.38
C LYS A 304 -8.21 -26.80 15.16
N SER A 305 -9.11 -27.75 15.36
CA SER A 305 -10.55 -27.47 15.37
C SER A 305 -10.91 -26.69 16.65
N GLU A 306 -12.07 -26.02 16.67
CA GLU A 306 -12.52 -25.27 17.85
C GLU A 306 -12.62 -26.12 19.12
N ASN A 307 -12.95 -27.41 18.98
CA ASN A 307 -13.13 -28.33 20.09
C ASN A 307 -11.80 -28.99 20.55
N GLU A 308 -10.69 -28.69 19.89
CA GLU A 308 -9.38 -29.27 20.19
C GLU A 308 -8.49 -28.33 20.98
N GLN A 309 -7.81 -28.89 21.98
CA GLN A 309 -6.83 -28.15 22.78
C GLN A 309 -5.42 -28.25 22.19
N ARG A 310 -5.11 -29.34 21.47
CA ARG A 310 -3.77 -29.60 20.91
C ARG A 310 -3.70 -29.17 19.46
N TRP A 311 -2.61 -28.50 19.11
CA TRP A 311 -2.27 -28.18 17.72
C TRP A 311 -1.86 -29.44 16.97
N ARG A 312 -2.35 -29.58 15.74
CA ARG A 312 -1.91 -30.59 14.78
C ARG A 312 -0.84 -29.97 13.89
N ALA A 313 0.24 -30.72 13.65
CA ALA A 313 1.22 -30.33 12.64
C ALA A 313 0.58 -30.44 11.24
N GLY A 314 0.64 -29.36 10.47
CA GLY A 314 0.29 -29.32 9.05
C GLY A 314 1.55 -29.40 8.18
N ALA A 315 1.49 -28.72 7.02
CA ALA A 315 2.62 -28.66 6.11
C ALA A 315 3.74 -27.74 6.63
N SER A 316 4.99 -28.08 6.29
CA SER A 316 6.13 -27.17 6.39
C SER A 316 6.45 -26.60 5.01
N GLY A 317 6.91 -25.35 4.98
CA GLY A 317 7.27 -24.64 3.76
C GLY A 317 8.63 -23.94 3.93
N ILE A 318 9.53 -24.13 2.97
CA ILE A 318 10.75 -23.32 2.88
C ILE A 318 10.37 -21.88 2.55
N ILE A 319 11.16 -20.93 3.04
CA ILE A 319 10.98 -19.52 2.69
C ILE A 319 11.67 -19.29 1.34
N GLU A 320 10.88 -19.01 0.32
CA GLU A 320 11.36 -18.77 -1.04
C GLU A 320 11.68 -17.28 -1.28
N ASP A 321 12.28 -17.01 -2.43
CA ASP A 321 12.48 -15.65 -2.95
C ASP A 321 11.17 -14.84 -2.94
N GLY A 322 11.26 -13.60 -2.46
CA GLY A 322 10.09 -12.79 -2.07
C GLY A 322 9.68 -12.94 -0.59
N PHE A 323 10.44 -13.69 0.21
CA PHE A 323 10.19 -13.93 1.65
C PHE A 323 8.82 -14.55 1.91
N VAL A 324 8.44 -15.53 1.09
CA VAL A 324 7.14 -16.21 1.19
C VAL A 324 7.31 -17.71 1.41
N ALA A 325 6.58 -18.27 2.36
CA ALA A 325 6.44 -19.71 2.52
C ALA A 325 5.06 -20.16 2.01
N LYS A 326 5.02 -21.31 1.33
CA LYS A 326 3.78 -21.91 0.81
C LYS A 326 3.45 -23.19 1.56
N PHE A 327 2.17 -23.43 1.79
CA PHE A 327 1.63 -24.62 2.41
C PHE A 327 0.50 -25.16 1.53
N SER A 328 0.48 -26.48 1.34
CA SER A 328 -0.65 -27.19 0.73
C SER A 328 -0.99 -28.39 1.59
N LEU A 329 -2.28 -28.56 1.88
CA LEU A 329 -2.83 -29.69 2.61
C LEU A 329 -3.96 -30.30 1.80
N ASN A 330 -3.83 -31.61 1.55
CA ASN A 330 -4.87 -32.43 0.96
C ASN A 330 -5.72 -33.10 2.05
N ASN A 331 -6.88 -33.62 1.68
CA ASN A 331 -7.86 -34.24 2.59
C ASN A 331 -8.33 -33.28 3.69
N TRP A 332 -8.39 -31.98 3.38
CA TRP A 332 -8.94 -30.95 4.25
C TRP A 332 -10.45 -31.14 4.47
N ASP A 333 -10.90 -30.96 5.71
CA ASP A 333 -12.33 -30.90 6.02
C ASP A 333 -12.82 -29.46 5.89
N TYR A 334 -13.20 -29.09 4.67
CA TYR A 334 -13.70 -27.75 4.37
C TYR A 334 -15.03 -27.40 5.05
N LEU A 335 -15.71 -28.34 5.70
CA LEU A 335 -16.97 -28.06 6.40
C LEU A 335 -16.77 -27.63 7.86
N SER A 336 -15.52 -27.65 8.32
CA SER A 336 -15.12 -27.27 9.68
C SER A 336 -14.30 -26.00 9.68
N THR A 337 -14.43 -25.21 10.77
CA THR A 337 -13.58 -24.04 11.01
C THR A 337 -12.37 -24.46 11.83
N TYR A 338 -11.20 -23.95 11.44
CA TYR A 338 -9.93 -24.25 12.11
C TYR A 338 -9.22 -22.99 12.53
N GLN A 339 -8.73 -22.96 13.76
CA GLN A 339 -7.68 -22.02 14.13
C GLN A 339 -6.37 -22.49 13.49
N TYR A 340 -5.61 -21.57 12.94
CA TYR A 340 -4.27 -21.84 12.45
C TYR A 340 -3.23 -20.94 13.10
N ARG A 341 -1.99 -21.43 13.16
CA ARG A 341 -0.81 -20.65 13.53
C ARG A 341 0.39 -21.00 12.67
N ILE A 342 1.27 -20.02 12.52
CA ILE A 342 2.57 -20.17 11.86
C ILE A 342 3.64 -20.17 12.96
N VAL A 343 4.52 -21.16 12.92
CA VAL A 343 5.65 -21.29 13.83
C VAL A 343 6.95 -21.51 13.07
N ASP A 344 8.05 -21.12 13.68
CA ASP A 344 9.40 -21.55 13.29
C ASP A 344 9.69 -22.88 13.99
N ASP A 345 10.20 -23.87 13.26
CA ASP A 345 10.56 -25.17 13.84
C ASP A 345 11.71 -25.08 14.85
N ALA A 346 12.55 -24.04 14.76
CA ALA A 346 13.59 -23.78 15.75
C ALA A 346 13.02 -23.21 17.06
N ALA A 347 11.79 -22.66 17.04
CA ALA A 347 11.12 -22.08 18.19
C ALA A 347 9.59 -22.38 18.16
N PRO A 348 9.19 -23.67 18.25
CA PRO A 348 7.82 -24.12 17.96
C PRO A 348 6.77 -23.62 18.97
N ASP A 349 7.21 -23.14 20.13
CA ASP A 349 6.33 -22.55 21.15
C ASP A 349 5.97 -21.09 20.85
N ILE A 350 6.71 -20.43 19.94
CA ILE A 350 6.47 -19.04 19.56
C ILE A 350 5.57 -18.99 18.33
N THR A 351 4.35 -18.49 18.51
CA THR A 351 3.45 -18.17 17.40
C THR A 351 3.91 -16.89 16.71
N LEU A 352 4.26 -17.00 15.42
CA LEU A 352 4.65 -15.86 14.59
C LEU A 352 3.44 -15.13 14.01
N TYR A 353 2.39 -15.88 13.66
CA TYR A 353 1.13 -15.37 13.12
C TYR A 353 0.00 -16.37 13.35
N SER A 354 -1.25 -15.92 13.36
CA SER A 354 -2.43 -16.79 13.54
C SER A 354 -3.70 -16.19 12.96
N GLY A 355 -4.63 -17.06 12.58
CA GLY A 355 -5.96 -16.68 12.10
C GLY A 355 -6.90 -17.87 12.07
N LEU A 356 -7.94 -17.78 11.24
CA LEU A 356 -8.93 -18.82 11.02
C LEU A 356 -8.95 -19.26 9.56
N VAL A 357 -9.00 -20.58 9.33
CA VAL A 357 -9.50 -21.12 8.06
C VAL A 357 -10.99 -21.34 8.24
N ALA A 358 -11.80 -20.54 7.54
CA ALA A 358 -13.25 -20.57 7.61
C ALA A 358 -13.80 -21.82 6.91
N LYS A 359 -14.86 -22.40 7.49
CA LYS A 359 -15.63 -23.43 6.79
C LYS A 359 -16.28 -22.86 5.54
N ASP A 360 -16.39 -23.69 4.51
CA ASP A 360 -17.20 -23.41 3.34
C ASP A 360 -18.69 -23.41 3.73
N PRO A 361 -19.41 -22.28 3.56
CA PRO A 361 -20.82 -22.22 3.88
C PRO A 361 -21.71 -22.97 2.89
N GLN A 362 -21.16 -23.48 1.78
CA GLN A 362 -21.90 -24.02 0.65
C GLN A 362 -23.04 -23.06 0.27
N ASN A 363 -24.28 -23.56 0.18
CA ASN A 363 -25.48 -22.76 -0.09
C ASN A 363 -26.30 -22.44 1.18
N SER A 364 -25.73 -22.60 2.38
CA SER A 364 -26.48 -22.42 3.64
C SER A 364 -26.83 -20.97 3.97
N LYS A 365 -26.24 -20.01 3.27
CA LYS A 365 -26.49 -18.57 3.42
C LYS A 365 -26.23 -17.83 2.12
N GLU A 366 -26.64 -16.56 2.09
CA GLU A 366 -26.17 -15.63 1.06
C GLU A 366 -24.64 -15.47 1.18
N PHE A 367 -23.94 -15.68 0.07
CA PHE A 367 -22.48 -15.58 0.01
C PHE A 367 -22.06 -14.18 -0.45
N LYS A 368 -21.11 -13.55 0.26
CA LYS A 368 -20.67 -12.18 -0.03
C LYS A 368 -19.21 -12.11 -0.45
N ILE A 369 -18.94 -11.46 -1.58
CA ILE A 369 -17.59 -11.23 -2.09
C ILE A 369 -17.31 -9.73 -2.04
N ALA A 370 -16.19 -9.33 -1.44
CA ALA A 370 -15.66 -7.99 -1.59
C ALA A 370 -14.68 -7.94 -2.76
N LEU A 371 -14.92 -7.00 -3.69
CA LEU A 371 -14.15 -6.81 -4.91
C LEU A 371 -13.36 -5.51 -4.83
N TYR A 372 -12.05 -5.61 -4.99
CA TYR A 372 -11.11 -4.49 -5.03
C TYR A 372 -10.18 -4.60 -6.24
N SER A 373 -9.65 -3.47 -6.68
CA SER A 373 -8.51 -3.37 -7.60
C SER A 373 -7.90 -1.98 -7.48
N CYS A 374 -6.73 -1.76 -8.10
CA CYS A 374 -6.17 -0.44 -8.34
C CYS A 374 -5.99 0.38 -7.06
N ILE A 375 -4.92 0.09 -6.30
CA ILE A 375 -4.67 0.65 -4.97
C ILE A 375 -3.32 1.40 -4.92
N ILE A 376 -3.36 2.74 -4.94
CA ILE A 376 -2.21 3.59 -4.58
C ILE A 376 -2.22 3.92 -3.07
N PRO A 377 -1.08 3.85 -2.36
CA PRO A 377 -1.02 4.24 -0.95
C PRO A 377 -1.01 5.77 -0.73
N THR A 378 -0.75 6.54 -1.78
CA THR A 378 -0.70 8.02 -1.74
C THR A 378 -1.23 8.65 -3.02
N SER A 379 -1.95 9.77 -2.93
CA SER A 379 -2.49 10.50 -4.08
C SER A 379 -1.40 11.15 -4.96
N LYS A 380 -0.28 11.57 -4.37
CA LYS A 380 0.94 12.05 -5.03
C LYS A 380 2.15 11.35 -4.44
N SER A 381 3.16 11.09 -5.26
CA SER A 381 4.40 10.46 -4.80
C SER A 381 5.07 11.30 -3.71
N LEU A 382 5.59 10.65 -2.66
CA LEU A 382 6.37 11.28 -1.60
C LEU A 382 7.76 11.71 -2.08
N ASP A 383 8.21 11.19 -3.22
CA ASP A 383 9.43 11.60 -3.88
C ASP A 383 9.29 12.89 -4.71
N ASN A 384 8.07 13.38 -4.96
CA ASN A 384 7.90 14.66 -5.63
C ASN A 384 8.35 15.79 -4.71
N THR A 385 9.19 16.72 -5.18
CA THR A 385 9.63 17.86 -4.35
C THR A 385 8.60 19.00 -4.34
N ASN A 386 7.74 19.06 -5.34
CA ASN A 386 6.72 20.10 -5.49
C ASN A 386 5.34 19.45 -5.57
N TYR A 387 4.39 19.93 -4.77
CA TYR A 387 3.00 19.52 -4.81
C TYR A 387 2.20 20.64 -5.44
N THR A 388 1.91 20.51 -6.73
CA THR A 388 1.08 21.43 -7.48
C THR A 388 -0.19 20.74 -7.91
N ARG A 389 -1.29 21.49 -7.95
CA ARG A 389 -2.57 21.04 -8.52
C ARG A 389 -2.37 20.58 -9.98
N LEU A 390 -2.97 19.46 -10.34
CA LEU A 390 -2.93 18.91 -11.71
C LEU A 390 -3.93 19.62 -12.63
N ILE A 391 -5.05 20.08 -12.07
CA ILE A 391 -6.02 20.98 -12.70
C ILE A 391 -6.45 22.05 -11.69
N ALA A 392 -7.00 23.17 -12.14
CA ALA A 392 -7.34 24.30 -11.26
C ALA A 392 -8.37 23.93 -10.17
N LYS A 393 -9.24 22.94 -10.45
CA LYS A 393 -10.27 22.44 -9.54
C LYS A 393 -9.75 21.61 -8.38
N GLU A 394 -8.52 21.08 -8.44
CA GLU A 394 -7.96 20.35 -7.30
C GLU A 394 -7.77 21.29 -6.11
N ARG A 395 -7.96 20.76 -4.90
CA ARG A 395 -7.52 21.39 -3.66
C ARG A 395 -6.01 21.19 -3.47
N ASP A 396 -5.41 22.03 -2.65
CA ASP A 396 -4.06 21.75 -2.13
C ASP A 396 -4.19 20.67 -1.06
N ILE A 397 -3.86 19.43 -1.43
CA ILE A 397 -4.03 18.28 -0.55
C ILE A 397 -2.96 18.21 0.54
N GLY A 398 -1.77 18.78 0.33
CA GLY A 398 -0.64 18.73 1.27
C GLY A 398 0.00 17.33 1.40
N ARG A 399 1.30 17.28 1.70
CA ARG A 399 2.08 16.01 1.68
C ARG A 399 1.71 14.99 2.75
N TYR A 400 1.61 15.41 4.01
CA TYR A 400 1.40 14.52 5.16
C TYR A 400 0.02 14.71 5.79
N THR A 401 -0.99 14.88 4.95
CA THR A 401 -2.41 14.98 5.34
C THR A 401 -3.15 13.70 4.96
N LYS A 402 -4.38 13.53 5.45
CA LYS A 402 -5.27 12.43 5.04
C LYS A 402 -5.72 12.49 3.57
N ASP A 403 -5.62 13.65 2.92
CA ASP A 403 -6.01 13.80 1.50
C ASP A 403 -4.92 13.25 0.55
N ASN A 404 -3.65 13.21 1.01
CA ASN A 404 -2.55 12.59 0.26
C ASN A 404 -2.15 11.22 0.78
N ILE A 405 -2.02 11.03 2.10
CA ILE A 405 -1.68 9.75 2.71
C ILE A 405 -2.94 8.92 2.83
N LEU A 406 -3.16 8.06 1.84
CA LEU A 406 -4.34 7.21 1.77
C LEU A 406 -4.15 5.94 2.61
N PHE A 407 -2.93 5.41 2.66
CA PHE A 407 -2.55 4.26 3.49
C PHE A 407 -2.82 4.54 4.99
N PRO A 408 -3.45 3.61 5.74
CA PRO A 408 -3.81 2.24 5.41
C PRO A 408 -5.23 2.05 4.87
N HIS A 409 -5.81 3.07 4.26
CA HIS A 409 -7.14 3.06 3.67
C HIS A 409 -8.26 2.81 4.69
N THR A 410 -8.12 3.36 5.91
CA THR A 410 -8.99 3.06 7.06
C THR A 410 -10.48 3.08 6.70
N GLU A 411 -10.98 4.17 6.13
CA GLU A 411 -12.41 4.28 5.77
C GLU A 411 -12.84 3.21 4.74
N LEU A 412 -12.04 2.98 3.69
CA LEU A 412 -12.33 1.98 2.65
C LEU A 412 -12.39 0.57 3.26
N VAL A 413 -11.39 0.22 4.06
CA VAL A 413 -11.25 -1.11 4.67
C VAL A 413 -12.38 -1.36 5.67
N GLU A 414 -12.72 -0.37 6.51
CA GLU A 414 -13.80 -0.48 7.48
C GLU A 414 -15.18 -0.57 6.80
N ASN A 415 -15.43 0.26 5.78
CA ASN A 415 -16.68 0.23 5.01
C ASN A 415 -16.84 -1.09 4.22
N GLY A 416 -15.74 -1.65 3.71
CA GLY A 416 -15.74 -2.98 3.11
C GLY A 416 -16.04 -4.08 4.11
N ALA A 417 -15.39 -4.05 5.28
CA ALA A 417 -15.59 -5.02 6.35
C ALA A 417 -17.00 -5.00 6.94
N PHE A 418 -17.69 -3.85 6.93
CA PHE A 418 -19.08 -3.70 7.39
C PHE A 418 -20.04 -4.67 6.70
N HIS A 419 -19.78 -5.04 5.45
CA HIS A 419 -20.62 -5.98 4.70
C HIS A 419 -20.46 -7.43 5.14
N GLU A 420 -19.47 -7.72 5.99
CA GLU A 420 -19.06 -9.05 6.43
C GLU A 420 -18.76 -10.00 5.26
N PRO A 421 -17.77 -9.69 4.40
CA PRO A 421 -17.44 -10.56 3.27
C PRO A 421 -17.07 -11.98 3.70
N ASP A 422 -17.48 -12.94 2.88
CA ASP A 422 -17.07 -14.34 2.99
C ASP A 422 -15.79 -14.63 2.20
N MET A 423 -15.51 -13.82 1.18
CA MET A 423 -14.31 -13.90 0.36
C MET A 423 -13.86 -12.50 -0.07
N TYR A 424 -12.55 -12.33 -0.20
CA TYR A 424 -11.94 -11.13 -0.80
C TYR A 424 -11.36 -11.47 -2.16
N VAL A 425 -11.61 -10.63 -3.15
CA VAL A 425 -11.05 -10.75 -4.51
C VAL A 425 -10.38 -9.43 -4.87
N PHE A 426 -9.11 -9.51 -5.26
CA PHE A 426 -8.32 -8.38 -5.75
C PHE A 426 -7.97 -8.62 -7.22
N CYS A 427 -8.59 -7.86 -8.12
CA CYS A 427 -8.46 -7.98 -9.57
C CYS A 427 -7.42 -6.98 -10.11
N GLY A 428 -6.15 -7.20 -9.80
CA GLY A 428 -5.07 -6.38 -10.38
C GLY A 428 -4.70 -5.12 -9.61
N ASP A 429 -3.51 -4.61 -9.92
CA ASP A 429 -2.95 -3.35 -9.44
C ASP A 429 -2.98 -3.22 -7.91
N GLN A 430 -2.41 -4.21 -7.22
CA GLN A 430 -2.30 -4.14 -5.76
C GLN A 430 -1.34 -3.02 -5.31
N TYR A 431 -0.45 -2.60 -6.21
CA TYR A 431 0.38 -1.42 -6.07
C TYR A 431 0.78 -0.84 -7.43
N TYR A 432 1.36 0.36 -7.39
CA TYR A 432 1.88 1.06 -8.57
C TYR A 432 3.35 1.42 -8.36
N GLU A 433 4.12 1.46 -9.45
CA GLU A 433 5.57 1.55 -9.41
C GLU A 433 6.08 2.86 -8.82
N THR A 434 5.30 3.93 -8.92
CA THR A 434 5.69 5.30 -8.52
C THR A 434 5.14 5.72 -7.15
N TYR A 435 4.23 4.93 -6.56
CA TYR A 435 3.52 5.31 -5.34
C TYR A 435 3.83 4.33 -4.20
N PRO A 436 4.29 4.79 -3.03
CA PRO A 436 4.48 6.19 -2.64
C PRO A 436 5.86 6.75 -3.03
N THR A 437 6.77 5.90 -3.49
CA THR A 437 8.14 6.27 -3.86
C THR A 437 8.41 5.92 -5.31
N ARG A 438 9.39 6.59 -5.91
CA ARG A 438 9.87 6.35 -7.27
C ARG A 438 10.15 4.86 -7.53
N TYR A 439 9.96 4.47 -8.78
CA TYR A 439 10.18 3.10 -9.22
C TYR A 439 11.68 2.75 -9.26
N GLY A 440 12.04 1.60 -8.70
CA GLY A 440 13.40 1.06 -8.70
C GLY A 440 13.73 0.12 -9.86
N ARG A 441 13.12 0.30 -11.04
CA ARG A 441 13.34 -0.52 -12.26
C ARG A 441 14.84 -0.64 -12.57
N ASP A 442 15.31 -1.83 -12.93
CA ASP A 442 16.71 -2.18 -13.25
C ASP A 442 17.76 -1.86 -12.16
N THR A 443 17.34 -1.75 -10.90
CA THR A 443 18.27 -1.59 -9.79
C THR A 443 18.47 -2.92 -9.05
N LYS A 444 19.62 -3.08 -8.39
CA LYS A 444 19.86 -4.19 -7.46
C LYS A 444 18.83 -4.29 -6.33
N ASP A 445 18.09 -3.20 -6.09
CA ASP A 445 17.07 -3.11 -5.04
C ASP A 445 15.64 -3.37 -5.56
N ALA A 446 15.46 -3.68 -6.84
CA ALA A 446 14.14 -3.77 -7.47
C ALA A 446 13.19 -4.69 -6.71
N LYS A 447 13.65 -5.88 -6.29
CA LYS A 447 12.83 -6.82 -5.51
C LYS A 447 12.41 -6.25 -4.15
N LEU A 448 13.32 -5.62 -3.41
CA LEU A 448 12.99 -5.00 -2.11
C LEU A 448 12.08 -3.77 -2.28
N ASP A 449 12.23 -3.02 -3.38
CA ASP A 449 11.36 -1.91 -3.72
C ASP A 449 9.93 -2.37 -4.08
N THR A 450 9.80 -3.49 -4.80
CA THR A 450 8.53 -4.18 -5.04
C THR A 450 7.91 -4.67 -3.74
N LEU A 451 8.69 -5.33 -2.89
CA LEU A 451 8.21 -5.82 -1.60
C LEU A 451 7.77 -4.68 -0.67
N TYR A 452 8.44 -3.53 -0.68
CA TYR A 452 8.01 -2.36 0.09
C TYR A 452 6.58 -1.94 -0.28
N LYS A 453 6.26 -1.91 -1.58
CA LYS A 453 4.92 -1.57 -2.07
C LYS A 453 3.90 -2.65 -1.75
N TRP A 454 4.25 -3.90 -2.03
CA TRP A 454 3.45 -5.07 -1.67
C TRP A 454 3.10 -5.10 -0.18
N TYR A 455 4.04 -4.74 0.70
CA TYR A 455 3.80 -4.71 2.14
C TYR A 455 2.90 -3.57 2.59
N LEU A 456 2.84 -2.44 1.87
CA LEU A 456 1.83 -1.42 2.17
C LEU A 456 0.42 -1.95 1.87
N TRP A 457 0.24 -2.63 0.74
CA TRP A 457 -1.03 -3.33 0.46
C TRP A 457 -1.34 -4.36 1.55
N TYR A 458 -0.38 -5.25 1.84
CA TYR A 458 -0.58 -6.32 2.82
C TYR A 458 -0.90 -5.76 4.20
N TRP A 459 -0.20 -4.71 4.63
CA TRP A 459 -0.40 -4.10 5.94
C TRP A 459 -1.74 -3.36 6.07
N ALA A 460 -2.34 -2.93 4.96
CA ALA A 460 -3.70 -2.38 4.92
C ALA A 460 -4.75 -3.49 5.11
N PHE A 461 -4.60 -4.63 4.42
CA PHE A 461 -5.64 -5.66 4.33
C PHE A 461 -5.44 -6.89 5.21
N ALA A 462 -4.26 -7.11 5.81
CA ALA A 462 -3.92 -8.33 6.57
C ALA A 462 -4.99 -8.74 7.59
N HIS A 463 -5.55 -7.75 8.31
CA HIS A 463 -6.58 -8.01 9.31
C HIS A 463 -7.90 -8.50 8.70
N SER A 464 -8.26 -7.99 7.51
CA SER A 464 -9.49 -8.36 6.80
C SER A 464 -9.40 -9.77 6.20
N ILE A 465 -8.22 -10.13 5.70
CA ILE A 465 -8.03 -11.35 4.89
C ILE A 465 -7.55 -12.56 5.71
N LYS A 466 -6.95 -12.37 6.88
CA LYS A 466 -6.36 -13.48 7.67
C LYS A 466 -7.34 -14.60 8.04
N ASP A 467 -8.64 -14.30 8.08
CA ASP A 467 -9.69 -15.25 8.48
C ASP A 467 -10.60 -15.64 7.31
N LYS A 468 -10.33 -15.18 6.08
CA LYS A 468 -11.22 -15.31 4.92
C LYS A 468 -10.45 -15.77 3.68
N PRO A 469 -11.04 -16.64 2.83
CA PRO A 469 -10.42 -16.98 1.57
C PRO A 469 -10.19 -15.72 0.73
N THR A 470 -9.03 -15.65 0.11
CA THR A 470 -8.59 -14.49 -0.67
C THR A 470 -8.09 -14.95 -2.03
N ILE A 471 -8.53 -14.28 -3.08
CA ILE A 471 -8.03 -14.45 -4.45
C ILE A 471 -7.29 -13.18 -4.86
N ILE A 472 -6.06 -13.34 -5.33
CA ILE A 472 -5.27 -12.26 -5.91
C ILE A 472 -5.03 -12.57 -7.39
N LEU A 473 -5.37 -11.64 -8.26
CA LEU A 473 -4.99 -11.66 -9.66
C LEU A 473 -4.04 -10.49 -9.94
N ALA A 474 -2.97 -10.76 -10.68
CA ALA A 474 -1.96 -9.77 -11.01
C ALA A 474 -2.34 -9.09 -12.34
N ASP A 475 -2.12 -7.79 -12.42
CA ASP A 475 -2.26 -6.98 -13.63
C ASP A 475 -0.90 -6.38 -14.03
N ASP A 476 -0.90 -5.38 -14.91
CA ASP A 476 0.29 -4.76 -15.47
C ASP A 476 1.19 -4.08 -14.42
N HIS A 477 0.63 -3.27 -13.53
CA HIS A 477 1.40 -2.53 -12.55
C HIS A 477 2.02 -3.42 -11.45
N ASP A 478 1.43 -4.60 -11.21
CA ASP A 478 1.98 -5.59 -10.28
C ASP A 478 3.36 -6.10 -10.76
N VAL A 479 3.52 -6.29 -12.07
CA VAL A 479 4.82 -6.64 -12.67
C VAL A 479 5.65 -5.41 -13.03
N LEU A 480 5.31 -4.24 -12.50
CA LEU A 480 5.98 -2.96 -12.71
C LEU A 480 5.90 -2.41 -14.14
N GLN A 481 4.86 -2.72 -14.90
CA GLN A 481 4.62 -2.13 -16.23
C GLN A 481 3.38 -1.24 -16.22
N GLY A 482 3.40 -0.17 -17.02
CA GLY A 482 2.22 0.69 -17.18
C GLY A 482 1.12 0.06 -18.03
N ASN A 483 1.49 -0.91 -18.88
CA ASN A 483 0.63 -1.77 -19.68
C ASN A 483 1.29 -3.15 -19.87
N LEU A 484 0.51 -4.22 -19.89
CA LEU A 484 1.01 -5.60 -20.07
C LEU A 484 0.30 -6.32 -21.21
N TRP A 485 1.07 -6.58 -22.27
CA TRP A 485 0.77 -7.57 -23.29
C TRP A 485 1.74 -8.74 -23.11
N GLY A 486 1.47 -9.61 -22.15
CA GLY A 486 2.45 -10.60 -21.66
C GLY A 486 2.92 -11.59 -22.72
N ASN A 487 2.16 -11.76 -23.82
CA ASN A 487 2.53 -12.55 -24.99
C ASN A 487 3.12 -13.92 -24.62
N SER A 488 2.49 -14.62 -23.68
CA SER A 488 2.94 -15.93 -23.17
C SER A 488 4.40 -15.95 -22.68
N GLY A 489 4.87 -14.82 -22.16
CA GLY A 489 6.19 -14.69 -21.56
C GLY A 489 7.31 -14.43 -22.57
N GLU A 490 7.02 -14.10 -23.83
CA GLU A 490 8.07 -13.70 -24.78
C GLU A 490 8.98 -12.61 -24.20
N ASN A 491 10.25 -12.62 -24.62
CA ASN A 491 11.11 -11.50 -24.31
C ASN A 491 10.73 -10.28 -25.14
N SER A 492 11.06 -9.12 -24.62
CA SER A 492 10.84 -7.88 -25.33
C SER A 492 12.08 -7.02 -25.27
N ASP A 493 12.97 -7.28 -26.23
CA ASP A 493 14.23 -6.54 -26.39
C ASP A 493 14.00 -5.11 -26.91
N MET A 494 12.76 -4.80 -27.30
CA MET A 494 12.34 -3.50 -27.80
C MET A 494 11.90 -2.57 -26.65
N PRO A 495 11.99 -1.24 -26.79
CA PRO A 495 11.89 -0.33 -25.65
C PRO A 495 10.47 -0.06 -25.14
N LYS A 496 9.40 -0.38 -25.89
CA LYS A 496 8.02 0.00 -25.52
C LYS A 496 7.27 -1.20 -24.96
N GLU A 497 6.48 -1.00 -23.91
CA GLU A 497 5.59 -2.05 -23.36
C GLU A 497 4.67 -2.66 -24.44
N ALA A 498 4.23 -1.84 -25.40
CA ALA A 498 3.46 -2.25 -26.58
C ALA A 498 4.17 -3.20 -27.55
N ASP A 499 5.47 -3.46 -27.38
CA ASP A 499 6.19 -4.47 -28.16
C ASP A 499 5.92 -5.90 -27.63
N GLY A 500 5.11 -6.05 -26.57
CA GLY A 500 4.73 -7.33 -25.97
C GLY A 500 5.74 -7.85 -24.95
N GLY A 501 5.43 -8.94 -24.27
CA GLY A 501 6.31 -9.59 -23.30
C GLY A 501 6.45 -8.87 -21.96
N PHE A 502 7.26 -9.48 -21.08
CA PHE A 502 7.68 -8.86 -19.81
C PHE A 502 8.96 -8.06 -20.02
N LYS A 503 8.99 -6.79 -19.61
CA LYS A 503 10.12 -5.86 -19.75
C LYS A 503 11.20 -6.04 -18.70
N TRP A 504 10.80 -6.45 -17.50
CA TRP A 504 11.72 -6.53 -16.38
C TRP A 504 12.36 -7.90 -16.27
N ASP A 505 13.33 -7.97 -15.37
CA ASP A 505 14.00 -9.21 -14.99
C ASP A 505 12.96 -10.30 -14.71
N LYS A 506 13.06 -11.40 -15.44
CA LYS A 506 12.14 -12.54 -15.32
C LYS A 506 12.20 -13.15 -13.92
N ASP A 507 13.31 -12.99 -13.21
CA ASP A 507 13.44 -13.40 -11.82
C ASP A 507 12.55 -12.55 -10.88
N LEU A 508 12.45 -11.24 -11.11
CA LEU A 508 11.52 -10.36 -10.41
C LEU A 508 10.07 -10.68 -10.78
N VAL A 509 9.77 -10.94 -12.06
CA VAL A 509 8.42 -11.33 -12.51
C VAL A 509 7.98 -12.63 -11.84
N ARG A 510 8.84 -13.65 -11.77
CA ARG A 510 8.55 -14.90 -11.04
C ARG A 510 8.33 -14.66 -9.55
N MET A 511 9.08 -13.74 -8.93
CA MET A 511 8.86 -13.34 -7.54
C MET A 511 7.46 -12.76 -7.33
N VAL A 512 7.02 -11.82 -8.19
CA VAL A 512 5.69 -11.20 -8.12
C VAL A 512 4.59 -12.26 -8.18
N TYR A 513 4.63 -13.12 -9.19
CA TYR A 513 3.62 -14.19 -9.31
C TYR A 513 3.68 -15.18 -8.14
N ARG A 514 4.87 -15.45 -7.57
CA ARG A 514 4.99 -16.32 -6.38
C ARG A 514 4.31 -15.71 -5.15
N ILE A 515 4.56 -14.44 -4.85
CA ILE A 515 4.03 -13.78 -3.65
C ILE A 515 2.53 -13.50 -3.77
N GLN A 516 2.04 -13.19 -4.98
CA GLN A 516 0.64 -12.86 -5.21
C GLN A 516 -0.22 -14.10 -5.46
N HIS A 517 0.22 -15.09 -6.25
CA HIS A 517 -0.64 -16.22 -6.66
C HIS A 517 -0.39 -17.52 -5.89
N GLY A 518 0.64 -17.61 -5.05
CA GLY A 518 1.05 -18.89 -4.45
C GLY A 518 -0.01 -19.59 -3.59
N HIS A 519 -1.01 -18.86 -3.11
CA HIS A 519 -2.14 -19.35 -2.30
C HIS A 519 -3.44 -19.52 -3.09
N ASN A 520 -3.50 -19.04 -4.34
CA ASN A 520 -4.65 -19.27 -5.21
C ASN A 520 -4.87 -20.79 -5.41
N PRO A 521 -6.05 -21.22 -5.87
CA PRO A 521 -6.33 -22.62 -6.15
C PRO A 521 -5.35 -23.21 -7.16
N GLU A 522 -5.16 -24.53 -7.14
CA GLU A 522 -4.30 -25.22 -8.11
C GLU A 522 -4.67 -24.87 -9.56
N PRO A 523 -3.69 -24.46 -10.39
CA PRO A 523 -3.94 -24.17 -11.79
C PRO A 523 -4.53 -25.37 -12.51
N TYR A 524 -5.43 -25.12 -13.46
CA TYR A 524 -6.03 -26.19 -14.27
C TYR A 524 -4.97 -26.99 -15.05
N ASP A 525 -4.00 -26.27 -15.60
CA ASP A 525 -2.77 -26.81 -16.15
C ASP A 525 -1.60 -25.96 -15.64
N ALA A 526 -0.85 -26.52 -14.70
CA ALA A 526 0.25 -25.85 -14.00
C ALA A 526 1.53 -25.68 -14.84
N THR A 527 1.53 -26.06 -16.13
CA THR A 527 2.70 -25.90 -17.00
C THR A 527 3.05 -24.41 -17.10
N PRO A 528 4.27 -23.99 -16.70
CA PRO A 528 4.66 -22.58 -16.77
C PRO A 528 4.72 -22.11 -18.23
N ILE A 529 4.61 -20.80 -18.43
CA ILE A 529 4.93 -20.18 -19.72
C ILE A 529 6.44 -19.98 -19.85
N LYS A 530 6.89 -19.28 -20.90
CA LYS A 530 8.32 -19.01 -21.13
C LYS A 530 8.99 -18.38 -19.91
N TYR A 531 10.28 -18.69 -19.73
CA TYR A 531 11.11 -18.26 -18.59
C TYR A 531 10.64 -18.76 -17.22
N ASP A 532 9.98 -19.92 -17.17
CA ASP A 532 9.46 -20.55 -15.96
C ASP A 532 8.52 -19.62 -15.16
N ILE A 533 7.80 -18.73 -15.85
CA ILE A 533 6.80 -17.89 -15.21
C ILE A 533 5.59 -18.77 -14.88
N PRO A 534 5.18 -18.89 -13.60
CA PRO A 534 4.07 -19.74 -13.21
C PRO A 534 2.74 -19.17 -13.74
N VAL A 535 1.74 -20.03 -13.84
CA VAL A 535 0.36 -19.71 -14.23
C VAL A 535 -0.59 -19.91 -13.06
N ALA A 536 -1.73 -19.24 -13.09
CA ALA A 536 -2.72 -19.24 -11.99
C ALA A 536 -4.17 -19.36 -12.46
N TYR A 537 -4.43 -19.59 -13.75
CA TYR A 537 -5.79 -19.86 -14.22
C TYR A 537 -6.28 -21.22 -13.70
N ALA A 538 -7.44 -21.22 -13.06
CA ALA A 538 -7.92 -22.33 -12.26
C ALA A 538 -9.45 -22.35 -12.18
N ALA A 539 -10.00 -23.54 -11.93
CA ALA A 539 -11.38 -23.70 -11.49
C ALA A 539 -11.42 -24.18 -10.04
N PHE A 540 -12.35 -23.62 -9.26
CA PHE A 540 -12.56 -24.03 -7.87
C PHE A 540 -14.01 -23.86 -7.43
N GLU A 541 -14.35 -24.51 -6.33
CA GLU A 541 -15.66 -24.44 -5.71
C GLU A 541 -15.55 -23.94 -4.27
N TYR A 542 -16.31 -22.90 -3.95
CA TYR A 542 -16.45 -22.39 -2.60
C TYR A 542 -17.78 -21.63 -2.45
N GLY A 543 -18.44 -21.72 -1.31
CA GLY A 543 -19.69 -21.00 -1.05
C GLY A 543 -20.84 -21.42 -1.98
N GLY A 544 -20.83 -22.67 -2.44
CA GLY A 544 -21.81 -23.18 -3.40
C GLY A 544 -21.69 -22.58 -4.81
N ILE A 545 -20.58 -21.90 -5.13
CA ILE A 545 -20.34 -21.21 -6.40
C ILE A 545 -19.21 -21.92 -7.15
N SER A 546 -19.33 -21.98 -8.48
CA SER A 546 -18.28 -22.42 -9.38
C SER A 546 -17.50 -21.21 -9.86
N PHE A 547 -16.20 -21.15 -9.57
CA PHE A 547 -15.34 -20.06 -9.98
C PHE A 547 -14.38 -20.48 -11.10
N ALA A 548 -14.04 -19.52 -11.95
CA ALA A 548 -12.89 -19.58 -12.86
C ALA A 548 -12.00 -18.35 -12.62
N ILE A 549 -10.69 -18.52 -12.64
CA ILE A 549 -9.69 -17.44 -12.66
C ILE A 549 -9.01 -17.50 -14.02
N VAL A 550 -8.82 -16.36 -14.68
CA VAL A 550 -8.10 -16.24 -15.96
C VAL A 550 -7.10 -15.09 -15.93
N GLU A 551 -6.04 -15.22 -16.73
CA GLU A 551 -4.88 -14.33 -16.77
C GLU A 551 -4.84 -13.58 -18.10
N ASP A 552 -5.80 -12.69 -18.28
CA ASP A 552 -6.09 -11.93 -19.52
C ASP A 552 -5.03 -10.87 -19.89
N ARG A 553 -4.00 -10.68 -19.06
CA ARG A 553 -2.79 -9.90 -19.41
C ARG A 553 -1.61 -10.76 -19.85
N LYS A 554 -1.43 -11.91 -19.20
CA LYS A 554 -0.23 -12.75 -19.30
C LYS A 554 -0.07 -13.37 -20.69
N PHE A 555 -1.18 -13.68 -21.35
CA PHE A 555 -1.21 -14.32 -22.66
C PHE A 555 -1.52 -13.34 -23.80
N LYS A 556 -1.99 -12.14 -23.48
CA LYS A 556 -2.45 -11.14 -24.43
C LYS A 556 -1.39 -10.78 -25.47
N SER A 557 -1.78 -10.79 -26.73
CA SER A 557 -0.94 -10.36 -27.86
C SER A 557 -0.73 -8.84 -27.88
N PRO A 558 0.46 -8.35 -28.26
CA PRO A 558 0.72 -6.93 -28.40
C PRO A 558 -0.13 -6.27 -29.51
N PRO A 559 -0.30 -4.94 -29.46
CA PRO A 559 -1.00 -4.19 -30.49
C PRO A 559 -0.28 -4.19 -31.84
N ASP A 560 -0.98 -4.59 -32.90
CA ASP A 560 -0.58 -4.31 -34.28
C ASP A 560 -1.20 -2.99 -34.77
N TYR A 561 -0.43 -1.91 -34.67
CA TYR A 561 -0.86 -0.57 -35.09
C TYR A 561 -1.00 -0.40 -36.61
N LYS A 562 -0.57 -1.38 -37.43
CA LYS A 562 -0.69 -1.34 -38.89
C LYS A 562 -1.93 -2.09 -39.38
N ALA A 563 -2.41 -3.05 -38.60
CA ALA A 563 -3.61 -3.81 -38.92
C ALA A 563 -4.86 -2.93 -38.82
N ASP A 564 -5.90 -3.31 -39.58
CA ASP A 564 -7.22 -2.72 -39.39
C ASP A 564 -7.77 -3.16 -38.05
N LYS A 565 -7.90 -2.21 -37.12
CA LYS A 565 -8.36 -2.44 -35.74
C LYS A 565 -9.74 -3.07 -35.61
N LEU A 566 -10.58 -3.02 -36.66
CA LEU A 566 -11.89 -3.68 -36.69
C LEU A 566 -11.79 -5.16 -37.04
N ASN A 567 -10.66 -5.59 -37.58
CA ASN A 567 -10.41 -6.93 -38.12
C ASN A 567 -9.10 -7.52 -37.57
N THR A 568 -8.60 -7.01 -36.44
CA THR A 568 -7.36 -7.50 -35.82
C THR A 568 -7.55 -8.90 -35.26
N THR A 569 -6.55 -9.76 -35.51
CA THR A 569 -6.49 -11.13 -34.97
C THR A 569 -5.40 -11.25 -33.91
N GLY A 570 -5.66 -11.97 -32.83
CA GLY A 570 -4.66 -12.27 -31.82
C GLY A 570 -5.20 -13.04 -30.62
N GLU A 571 -4.37 -13.15 -29.59
CA GLU A 571 -4.71 -13.81 -28.33
C GLU A 571 -5.10 -12.80 -27.27
N LEU A 572 -6.20 -13.08 -26.56
CA LEU A 572 -6.50 -12.45 -25.27
C LEU A 572 -6.12 -13.40 -24.14
N LEU A 573 -6.70 -14.61 -24.15
CA LEU A 573 -6.46 -15.64 -23.13
C LEU A 573 -5.43 -16.69 -23.56
N GLY A 574 -5.22 -16.89 -24.86
CA GLY A 574 -4.42 -17.99 -25.38
C GLY A 574 -5.16 -19.34 -25.33
N GLU A 575 -4.74 -20.26 -26.20
CA GLU A 575 -5.43 -21.54 -26.43
C GLU A 575 -5.67 -22.38 -25.16
N ARG A 576 -4.70 -22.39 -24.23
CA ARG A 576 -4.78 -23.19 -22.98
C ARG A 576 -5.92 -22.72 -22.08
N GLN A 577 -6.11 -21.41 -21.96
CA GLN A 577 -7.17 -20.84 -21.14
C GLN A 577 -8.54 -20.92 -21.85
N GLU A 578 -8.57 -20.81 -23.18
CA GLU A 578 -9.79 -21.03 -23.95
C GLU A 578 -10.29 -22.49 -23.83
N ALA A 579 -9.39 -23.47 -23.91
CA ALA A 579 -9.71 -24.87 -23.68
C ALA A 579 -10.21 -25.12 -22.25
N PHE A 580 -9.51 -24.53 -21.26
CA PHE A 580 -9.94 -24.55 -19.87
C PHE A 580 -11.38 -24.02 -19.68
N LEU A 581 -11.71 -22.84 -20.21
CA LEU A 581 -13.04 -22.26 -20.04
C LEU A 581 -14.13 -23.09 -20.72
N LYS A 582 -13.80 -23.72 -21.87
CA LYS A 582 -14.69 -24.65 -22.55
C LYS A 582 -15.01 -25.86 -21.67
N ASP A 583 -14.01 -26.45 -21.02
CA ASP A 583 -14.21 -27.57 -20.10
C ASP A 583 -14.97 -27.11 -18.84
N TRP A 584 -14.61 -25.93 -18.32
CA TRP A 584 -15.22 -25.33 -17.13
C TRP A 584 -16.73 -25.15 -17.26
N GLN A 585 -17.27 -24.93 -18.46
CA GLN A 585 -18.71 -24.86 -18.71
C GLN A 585 -19.47 -26.00 -18.02
N THR A 586 -18.93 -27.22 -18.09
CA THR A 586 -19.56 -28.43 -17.54
C THR A 586 -19.12 -28.77 -16.11
N MET A 587 -18.10 -28.10 -15.58
CA MET A 587 -17.61 -28.30 -14.22
C MET A 587 -18.59 -27.72 -13.19
N HIS A 588 -18.71 -28.42 -12.05
CA HIS A 588 -19.57 -28.04 -10.92
C HIS A 588 -21.05 -27.85 -11.33
N PRO A 589 -21.71 -28.90 -11.82
CA PRO A 589 -23.06 -28.80 -12.38
C PRO A 589 -24.07 -28.24 -11.37
N GLY A 590 -24.97 -27.38 -11.87
CA GLY A 590 -26.05 -26.76 -11.08
C GLY A 590 -25.62 -25.62 -10.18
N LYS A 591 -24.35 -25.20 -10.20
CA LYS A 591 -23.86 -24.06 -9.42
C LYS A 591 -23.84 -22.77 -10.23
N PRO A 592 -24.15 -21.61 -9.62
CA PRO A 592 -23.89 -20.31 -10.24
C PRO A 592 -22.39 -20.17 -10.55
N LYS A 593 -22.08 -19.50 -11.66
CA LYS A 593 -20.72 -19.36 -12.20
C LYS A 593 -20.21 -17.93 -12.13
N ILE A 594 -18.99 -17.75 -11.63
CA ILE A 594 -18.29 -16.46 -11.60
C ILE A 594 -16.90 -16.60 -12.21
N CYS A 595 -16.59 -15.80 -13.23
CA CYS A 595 -15.25 -15.69 -13.80
C CYS A 595 -14.55 -14.44 -13.22
N ILE A 596 -13.29 -14.59 -12.81
CA ILE A 596 -12.42 -13.55 -12.26
C ILE A 596 -11.34 -13.24 -13.28
N THR A 597 -11.25 -11.98 -13.68
CA THR A 597 -10.34 -11.49 -14.73
C THR A 597 -9.75 -10.13 -14.31
N ALA A 598 -8.64 -9.68 -14.91
CA ALA A 598 -8.05 -8.40 -14.52
C ALA A 598 -8.88 -7.23 -15.05
N SER A 599 -9.36 -7.30 -16.31
CA SER A 599 -10.06 -6.20 -16.97
C SER A 599 -11.33 -6.63 -17.72
N ILE A 600 -12.20 -5.65 -17.99
CA ILE A 600 -13.40 -5.85 -18.82
C ILE A 600 -12.98 -6.17 -20.26
N TRP A 601 -13.60 -7.18 -20.86
CA TRP A 601 -13.34 -7.57 -22.24
C TRP A 601 -14.07 -6.67 -23.25
N GLY A 602 -13.72 -5.39 -23.26
CA GLY A 602 -14.23 -4.32 -24.13
C GLY A 602 -13.56 -2.98 -23.80
N SER A 603 -13.75 -1.96 -24.65
CA SER A 603 -13.29 -0.57 -24.39
C SER A 603 -14.48 0.39 -24.21
N PRO A 604 -15.15 0.40 -23.05
CA PRO A 604 -16.34 1.23 -22.81
C PRO A 604 -16.02 2.72 -22.68
N GLN A 605 -14.77 3.16 -22.81
CA GLN A 605 -14.36 4.53 -22.51
C GLN A 605 -14.74 5.52 -23.62
N THR A 606 -15.02 6.77 -23.25
CA THR A 606 -15.22 7.88 -24.18
C THR A 606 -14.11 8.93 -24.08
N ASP A 607 -13.84 9.60 -25.20
CA ASP A 607 -12.98 10.77 -25.27
C ASP A 607 -13.67 12.03 -24.69
N LYS A 608 -12.99 13.17 -24.72
CA LYS A 608 -13.53 14.44 -24.19
C LYS A 608 -14.75 14.97 -24.96
N ASN A 609 -14.99 14.46 -26.16
CA ASN A 609 -16.13 14.80 -27.02
C ASN A 609 -17.23 13.75 -26.93
N GLY A 610 -17.12 12.79 -26.01
CA GLY A 610 -18.06 11.69 -25.83
C GLY A 610 -18.08 10.65 -26.95
N GLN A 611 -17.00 10.55 -27.74
CA GLN A 611 -16.83 9.52 -28.78
C GLN A 611 -16.05 8.31 -28.23
N PRO A 612 -16.18 7.10 -28.80
CA PRO A 612 -15.39 5.94 -28.38
C PRO A 612 -13.88 6.22 -28.39
N LEU A 613 -13.21 5.91 -27.28
CA LEU A 613 -11.77 6.10 -27.14
C LEU A 613 -11.00 4.84 -27.51
N ILE A 614 -9.96 5.00 -28.33
CA ILE A 614 -9.01 3.93 -28.64
C ILE A 614 -8.12 3.67 -27.43
N ASP A 615 -8.23 2.46 -26.89
CA ASP A 615 -7.40 1.96 -25.79
C ASP A 615 -6.99 0.51 -26.09
N HIS A 616 -5.79 0.31 -26.65
CA HIS A 616 -5.26 -1.04 -26.95
C HIS A 616 -4.89 -1.84 -25.69
N ASP A 617 -4.76 -1.15 -24.56
CA ASP A 617 -4.53 -1.80 -23.28
C ASP A 617 -5.82 -2.40 -22.73
N SER A 618 -6.98 -1.80 -23.00
CA SER A 618 -8.26 -2.44 -22.71
C SER A 618 -8.35 -3.84 -23.35
N ASN A 619 -9.15 -4.73 -22.76
CA ASN A 619 -9.40 -6.04 -23.35
C ASN A 619 -10.48 -6.02 -24.43
N GLY A 620 -10.78 -4.84 -25.03
CA GLY A 620 -11.45 -4.75 -26.33
C GLY A 620 -10.54 -5.12 -27.50
N TYR A 621 -9.22 -5.10 -27.30
CA TYR A 621 -8.22 -5.58 -28.24
C TYR A 621 -7.54 -6.86 -27.72
N PRO A 622 -7.21 -7.84 -28.59
CA PRO A 622 -7.63 -7.97 -29.98
C PRO A 622 -9.10 -8.41 -30.08
N ALA A 623 -9.83 -7.91 -31.08
CA ALA A 623 -11.29 -8.06 -31.15
C ALA A 623 -11.75 -9.52 -31.30
N ASP A 624 -11.02 -10.33 -32.08
CA ASP A 624 -11.33 -11.75 -32.28
C ASP A 624 -11.09 -12.59 -31.01
N GLY A 625 -9.94 -12.41 -30.34
CA GLY A 625 -9.58 -13.09 -29.10
C GLY A 625 -10.53 -12.73 -27.97
N ARG A 626 -10.91 -11.44 -27.90
CA ARG A 626 -11.99 -10.98 -27.01
C ARG A 626 -13.30 -11.69 -27.31
N THR A 627 -13.70 -11.80 -28.57
CA THR A 627 -14.99 -12.40 -28.95
C THR A 627 -15.02 -13.90 -28.62
N ARG A 628 -13.92 -14.63 -28.87
CA ARG A 628 -13.79 -16.03 -28.43
C ARG A 628 -13.93 -16.17 -26.92
N ALA A 629 -13.25 -15.32 -26.15
CA ALA A 629 -13.31 -15.35 -24.69
C ALA A 629 -14.72 -15.06 -24.15
N VAL A 630 -15.39 -14.01 -24.64
CA VAL A 630 -16.76 -13.66 -24.24
C VAL A 630 -17.74 -14.79 -24.54
N LYS A 631 -17.59 -15.46 -25.68
CA LYS A 631 -18.41 -16.63 -26.02
C LYS A 631 -18.28 -17.74 -24.97
N LEU A 632 -17.06 -18.08 -24.54
CA LEU A 632 -16.83 -19.16 -23.59
C LEU A 632 -17.47 -18.90 -22.21
N VAL A 633 -17.36 -17.68 -21.69
CA VAL A 633 -18.00 -17.32 -20.42
C VAL A 633 -19.53 -17.20 -20.54
N SER A 634 -20.02 -16.78 -21.71
CA SER A 634 -21.44 -16.71 -22.02
C SER A 634 -22.08 -18.09 -22.13
N ASP A 635 -21.42 -19.02 -22.84
CA ASP A 635 -21.86 -20.42 -22.96
C ASP A 635 -21.92 -21.09 -21.58
N ALA A 636 -21.15 -20.61 -20.60
CA ALA A 636 -21.18 -21.02 -19.20
C ALA A 636 -22.17 -20.22 -18.31
N ASN A 637 -22.91 -19.25 -18.87
CA ASN A 637 -23.77 -18.30 -18.14
C ASN A 637 -23.09 -17.61 -16.95
N ALA A 638 -21.79 -17.33 -17.09
CA ALA A 638 -21.01 -16.77 -16.01
C ALA A 638 -21.31 -15.27 -15.83
N LEU A 639 -21.37 -14.83 -14.58
CA LEU A 639 -21.07 -13.45 -14.22
C LEU A 639 -19.55 -13.26 -14.30
N VAL A 640 -19.07 -12.17 -14.86
CA VAL A 640 -17.63 -11.85 -14.86
C VAL A 640 -17.36 -10.66 -13.93
N ILE A 641 -16.35 -10.76 -13.07
CA ILE A 641 -15.90 -9.67 -12.20
C ILE A 641 -14.47 -9.27 -12.53
N ALA A 642 -14.20 -7.96 -12.51
CA ALA A 642 -12.94 -7.38 -12.98
C ALA A 642 -12.51 -6.11 -12.22
N GLY A 643 -11.29 -5.66 -12.51
CA GLY A 643 -10.68 -4.40 -12.09
C GLY A 643 -10.27 -3.54 -13.30
N ASP A 644 -9.03 -3.00 -13.27
CA ASP A 644 -8.34 -2.17 -14.29
C ASP A 644 -9.04 -0.86 -14.72
N GLN A 645 -10.35 -0.87 -14.98
CA GLN A 645 -11.05 0.20 -15.68
C GLN A 645 -11.05 1.56 -14.97
N HIS A 646 -10.63 1.65 -13.70
CA HIS A 646 -10.66 2.87 -12.88
C HIS A 646 -12.02 3.57 -12.89
N LEU A 647 -13.07 2.81 -13.20
CA LEU A 647 -14.42 3.24 -13.48
C LEU A 647 -15.30 2.08 -13.02
N GLY A 648 -16.11 2.30 -11.99
CA GLY A 648 -17.14 1.32 -11.63
C GLY A 648 -18.06 1.15 -12.83
N LEU A 649 -18.17 -0.07 -13.36
CA LEU A 649 -18.86 -0.31 -14.62
C LEU A 649 -19.65 -1.60 -14.57
N LEU A 650 -20.87 -1.56 -15.07
CA LEU A 650 -21.69 -2.73 -15.33
C LEU A 650 -22.09 -2.76 -16.80
N ALA A 651 -21.70 -3.80 -17.54
CA ALA A 651 -22.03 -3.92 -18.94
C ALA A 651 -22.15 -5.38 -19.40
N TYR A 652 -23.13 -5.68 -20.25
CA TYR A 652 -23.09 -6.90 -21.03
C TYR A 652 -22.06 -6.75 -22.14
N GLN A 653 -21.24 -7.78 -22.31
CA GLN A 653 -20.25 -7.86 -23.38
C GLN A 653 -20.86 -8.70 -24.50
N GLY A 654 -21.29 -8.06 -25.58
CA GLY A 654 -22.02 -8.72 -26.66
C GLY A 654 -21.11 -9.49 -27.63
N ILE A 655 -21.66 -10.48 -28.33
CA ILE A 655 -20.96 -11.32 -29.32
C ILE A 655 -21.39 -10.88 -30.73
N ASP A 656 -22.67 -11.12 -31.06
CA ASP A 656 -23.28 -10.70 -32.32
C ASP A 656 -24.13 -9.44 -32.12
N ASN A 657 -24.72 -9.27 -30.93
CA ASN A 657 -25.55 -8.13 -30.52
C ASN A 657 -24.93 -7.41 -29.32
N TYR A 658 -25.69 -6.58 -28.58
CA TYR A 658 -25.15 -5.76 -27.49
C TYR A 658 -25.24 -6.45 -26.11
N ASP A 659 -26.18 -7.37 -25.93
CA ASP A 659 -26.52 -8.01 -24.65
C ASP A 659 -26.66 -9.54 -24.73
N ASP A 660 -26.12 -10.16 -25.79
CA ASP A 660 -26.15 -11.60 -26.05
C ASP A 660 -24.95 -12.38 -25.47
N GLY A 661 -24.02 -11.70 -24.79
CA GLY A 661 -22.94 -12.34 -24.04
C GLY A 661 -23.05 -12.14 -22.52
N SER A 662 -21.98 -12.46 -21.79
CA SER A 662 -21.98 -12.38 -20.32
C SER A 662 -22.09 -10.94 -19.78
N LEU A 663 -22.65 -10.83 -18.57
CA LEU A 663 -22.62 -9.60 -17.77
C LEU A 663 -21.27 -9.48 -17.08
N PHE A 664 -20.63 -8.31 -17.21
CA PHE A 664 -19.39 -7.97 -16.54
C PHE A 664 -19.62 -6.86 -15.52
N PHE A 665 -18.99 -7.00 -14.34
CA PHE A 665 -18.93 -5.98 -13.30
C PHE A 665 -17.47 -5.65 -12.98
N ALA A 666 -17.02 -4.46 -13.37
CA ALA A 666 -15.78 -3.89 -12.86
C ALA A 666 -16.07 -3.09 -11.61
N GLY A 667 -15.41 -3.47 -10.51
CA GLY A 667 -15.36 -2.62 -9.33
C GLY A 667 -14.73 -1.26 -9.68
N PRO A 668 -15.09 -0.17 -8.99
CA PRO A 668 -14.36 1.08 -9.14
C PRO A 668 -12.93 0.86 -8.62
N ALA A 669 -11.97 1.66 -9.09
CA ALA A 669 -10.66 1.65 -8.48
C ALA A 669 -10.77 1.97 -6.99
N SER A 670 -10.02 1.25 -6.17
CA SER A 670 -9.92 1.55 -4.75
C SER A 670 -9.27 2.91 -4.55
N ALA A 671 -8.17 3.17 -5.23
CA ALA A 671 -7.40 4.42 -5.20
C ALA A 671 -6.51 4.47 -6.45
N ALA A 672 -6.78 5.32 -7.43
CA ALA A 672 -6.04 5.28 -8.70
C ALA A 672 -5.65 6.67 -9.21
N PHE A 673 -4.39 6.88 -9.57
CA PHE A 673 -3.90 8.16 -10.07
C PHE A 673 -4.43 8.50 -11.47
N TRP A 674 -4.76 7.50 -12.29
CA TRP A 674 -5.30 7.63 -13.64
C TRP A 674 -6.82 7.53 -13.67
N GLN A 675 -7.50 8.30 -14.52
CA GLN A 675 -8.97 8.34 -14.59
C GLN A 675 -9.50 7.94 -15.97
N ARG A 676 -10.69 7.35 -16.00
CA ARG A 676 -11.42 6.93 -17.20
C ARG A 676 -12.87 7.42 -17.10
N TRP A 677 -13.51 7.66 -18.24
CA TRP A 677 -14.88 8.19 -18.34
C TRP A 677 -15.69 7.39 -19.35
N PHE A 678 -16.99 7.26 -19.08
CA PHE A 678 -18.03 6.90 -20.04
C PHE A 678 -19.12 7.98 -20.05
N GLU A 679 -18.93 8.97 -20.91
CA GLU A 679 -19.79 10.14 -21.08
C GLU A 679 -20.17 10.27 -22.57
N PRO A 680 -21.03 9.39 -23.11
CA PRO A 680 -21.39 9.43 -24.51
C PRO A 680 -22.04 10.77 -24.90
N ALA A 681 -21.63 11.31 -26.04
CA ALA A 681 -22.08 12.64 -26.50
C ALA A 681 -23.56 12.66 -26.89
N VAL A 682 -24.05 11.53 -27.37
CA VAL A 682 -25.41 11.32 -27.86
C VAL A 682 -26.15 10.36 -26.96
N GLN A 683 -27.47 10.52 -26.89
CA GLN A 683 -28.32 9.55 -26.20
C GLN A 683 -28.18 8.19 -26.89
N LEU A 684 -27.68 7.20 -26.15
CA LEU A 684 -27.52 5.85 -26.66
C LEU A 684 -28.88 5.13 -26.70
N PRO A 685 -29.10 4.20 -27.64
CA PRO A 685 -30.31 3.39 -27.65
C PRO A 685 -30.44 2.54 -26.37
N ASN A 686 -31.70 2.26 -25.98
CA ASN A 686 -32.03 1.30 -24.92
C ASN A 686 -31.33 1.60 -23.56
N GLN A 687 -31.36 2.87 -23.16
CA GLN A 687 -30.81 3.32 -21.87
C GLN A 687 -31.52 2.65 -20.70
N ARG A 688 -30.78 2.32 -19.65
CA ARG A 688 -31.35 1.81 -18.40
C ARG A 688 -31.81 3.00 -17.56
N ASN A 689 -33.08 3.00 -17.16
CA ASN A 689 -33.67 4.04 -16.30
C ASN A 689 -33.53 5.47 -16.83
N ASN A 690 -33.44 5.66 -18.15
CA ASN A 690 -33.16 6.95 -18.81
C ASN A 690 -31.85 7.62 -18.34
N ASP A 691 -30.88 6.86 -17.84
CA ASP A 691 -29.56 7.39 -17.50
C ASP A 691 -28.76 7.64 -18.80
N LYS A 692 -28.31 8.89 -18.97
CA LYS A 692 -27.56 9.32 -20.17
C LYS A 692 -26.27 8.55 -20.40
N ASN A 693 -25.66 8.00 -19.34
CA ASN A 693 -24.41 7.24 -19.39
C ASN A 693 -24.67 5.73 -19.42
N THR A 694 -25.76 5.31 -20.07
CA THR A 694 -26.12 3.89 -20.28
C THR A 694 -26.71 3.70 -21.68
N GLY A 695 -26.69 2.47 -22.19
CA GLY A 695 -27.28 2.11 -23.48
C GLY A 695 -26.37 1.25 -24.35
N ASP A 696 -26.77 1.09 -25.61
CA ASP A 696 -26.04 0.35 -26.64
C ASP A 696 -24.84 1.15 -27.12
N PHE A 697 -23.65 0.56 -26.98
CA PHE A 697 -22.38 1.18 -27.30
C PHE A 697 -21.53 0.27 -28.18
N ILE A 698 -20.84 0.87 -29.14
CA ILE A 698 -19.82 0.22 -29.96
C ILE A 698 -18.49 0.88 -29.64
N ASP A 699 -17.52 0.09 -29.20
CA ASP A 699 -16.19 0.61 -28.90
C ASP A 699 -15.34 0.86 -30.16
N SER A 700 -14.14 1.37 -29.97
CA SER A 700 -13.23 1.70 -31.07
C SER A 700 -12.74 0.50 -31.90
N PHE A 701 -12.91 -0.71 -31.39
CA PHE A 701 -12.54 -1.97 -32.05
C PHE A 701 -13.76 -2.65 -32.70
N GLY A 702 -14.94 -2.04 -32.62
CA GLY A 702 -16.17 -2.59 -33.18
C GLY A 702 -16.91 -3.55 -32.24
N ASN A 703 -16.44 -3.73 -31.00
CA ASN A 703 -17.12 -4.59 -30.05
C ASN A 703 -18.40 -3.93 -29.56
N LYS A 704 -19.48 -4.71 -29.53
CA LYS A 704 -20.79 -4.27 -29.05
C LYS A 704 -20.92 -4.56 -27.56
N MET A 705 -21.51 -3.61 -26.84
CA MET A 705 -21.81 -3.76 -25.42
C MET A 705 -23.06 -2.97 -25.02
N ARG A 706 -23.82 -3.50 -24.08
CA ARG A 706 -24.91 -2.82 -23.40
C ARG A 706 -24.39 -2.33 -22.04
N VAL A 707 -24.14 -1.03 -21.92
CA VAL A 707 -23.72 -0.43 -20.64
C VAL A 707 -24.95 -0.15 -19.78
N LEU A 708 -24.92 -0.63 -18.53
CA LEU A 708 -26.04 -0.58 -17.58
C LEU A 708 -25.82 0.38 -16.42
N ALA A 709 -24.56 0.69 -16.08
CA ALA A 709 -24.19 1.67 -15.07
C ALA A 709 -22.71 2.05 -15.24
N ALA A 710 -22.36 3.31 -14.97
CA ALA A 710 -20.99 3.82 -14.94
C ALA A 710 -20.81 4.85 -13.81
N ALA A 711 -19.81 4.66 -12.96
CA ALA A 711 -19.46 5.55 -11.85
C ALA A 711 -18.42 6.59 -12.30
N ASN A 712 -18.81 7.50 -13.21
CA ASN A 712 -17.92 8.52 -13.74
C ASN A 712 -17.30 9.42 -12.65
N PRO A 713 -16.07 9.94 -12.84
CA PRO A 713 -15.51 10.98 -11.99
C PRO A 713 -16.46 12.18 -11.82
N LYS A 714 -16.30 12.91 -10.71
CA LYS A 714 -17.13 14.08 -10.35
C LYS A 714 -16.77 15.33 -11.16
N VAL A 715 -15.70 15.25 -11.95
CA VAL A 715 -15.32 16.21 -13.00
C VAL A 715 -15.56 15.54 -14.36
N SER A 716 -16.21 16.23 -15.29
CA SER A 716 -16.43 15.68 -16.63
C SER A 716 -15.12 15.55 -17.40
N HIS A 717 -15.08 14.67 -18.40
CA HIS A 717 -13.88 14.50 -19.22
C HIS A 717 -13.55 15.79 -19.99
N GLN A 718 -14.58 16.49 -20.48
CA GLN A 718 -14.40 17.78 -21.14
C GLN A 718 -13.74 18.82 -20.20
N GLU A 719 -14.31 19.00 -19.00
CA GLU A 719 -13.78 19.97 -18.02
C GLU A 719 -12.35 19.62 -17.60
N PHE A 720 -12.07 18.32 -17.39
CA PHE A 720 -10.72 17.83 -17.12
C PHE A 720 -9.77 18.18 -18.27
N ALA A 721 -10.15 17.87 -19.52
CA ALA A 721 -9.30 18.06 -20.70
C ALA A 721 -9.03 19.53 -21.02
N GLU A 722 -9.93 20.46 -20.68
CA GLU A 722 -9.73 21.90 -20.84
C GLU A 722 -8.67 22.46 -19.89
N GLN A 723 -8.45 21.81 -18.74
CA GLN A 723 -7.53 22.25 -17.69
C GLN A 723 -6.25 21.42 -17.61
N ASN A 724 -6.27 20.18 -18.13
CA ASN A 724 -5.16 19.26 -18.07
C ASN A 724 -4.05 19.66 -19.05
N ASN A 725 -2.86 19.92 -18.51
CA ASN A 725 -1.64 20.18 -19.27
C ASN A 725 -0.63 19.01 -19.21
N SER A 726 -1.01 17.90 -18.57
CA SER A 726 -0.18 16.70 -18.47
C SER A 726 -0.45 15.75 -19.64
N TRP A 727 0.47 14.80 -19.86
CA TRP A 727 0.34 13.79 -20.91
C TRP A 727 -0.75 12.75 -20.63
N GLY A 728 -1.14 12.60 -19.36
CA GLY A 728 -2.03 11.54 -18.89
C GLY A 728 -3.32 12.07 -18.29
N LYS A 729 -4.19 11.15 -17.86
CA LYS A 729 -5.47 11.46 -17.20
C LYS A 729 -5.32 11.49 -15.68
N PHE A 730 -4.35 12.26 -15.19
CA PHE A 730 -3.98 12.24 -13.78
C PHE A 730 -4.88 13.13 -12.91
N LEU A 731 -5.43 12.57 -11.83
CA LEU A 731 -6.06 13.32 -10.75
C LEU A 731 -5.57 12.80 -9.40
N ALA A 732 -5.25 13.72 -8.51
CA ALA A 732 -4.82 13.43 -7.15
C ALA A 732 -5.91 13.75 -6.13
N ASP A 733 -6.70 14.80 -6.35
CA ASP A 733 -7.78 15.14 -5.42
C ASP A 733 -8.96 14.16 -5.52
N ARG A 734 -9.08 13.29 -4.51
CA ARG A 734 -10.13 12.28 -4.42
C ARG A 734 -11.55 12.85 -4.46
N MET A 735 -11.75 14.11 -4.06
CA MET A 735 -13.06 14.76 -4.12
C MET A 735 -13.58 14.95 -5.55
N LEU A 736 -12.72 14.80 -6.56
CA LEU A 736 -13.09 14.89 -7.98
C LEU A 736 -13.27 13.51 -8.64
N LYS A 737 -13.05 12.43 -7.90
CA LYS A 737 -12.95 11.06 -8.41
C LYS A 737 -14.11 10.21 -7.88
N SER A 738 -14.27 9.04 -8.47
CA SER A 738 -15.30 8.05 -8.09
C SER A 738 -14.62 6.71 -7.78
N GLU A 739 -13.92 6.70 -6.64
CA GLU A 739 -13.14 5.57 -6.14
C GLU A 739 -13.90 4.83 -5.02
N GLY A 740 -13.65 3.53 -4.86
CA GLY A 740 -14.30 2.75 -3.81
C GLY A 740 -14.17 1.24 -3.97
N TYR A 741 -15.26 0.49 -3.81
CA TYR A 741 -15.22 -0.97 -3.81
C TYR A 741 -16.54 -1.59 -4.29
N GLY A 742 -16.48 -2.86 -4.72
CA GLY A 742 -17.65 -3.65 -5.10
C GLY A 742 -18.05 -4.67 -4.04
N ILE A 743 -19.34 -4.97 -3.92
CA ILE A 743 -19.86 -6.12 -3.15
C ILE A 743 -20.74 -6.97 -4.08
N ILE A 744 -20.45 -8.27 -4.15
CA ILE A 744 -21.26 -9.25 -4.87
C ILE A 744 -21.93 -10.16 -3.85
N LYS A 745 -23.26 -10.20 -3.87
CA LYS A 745 -24.09 -11.09 -3.05
C LYS A 745 -24.63 -12.19 -3.93
N VAL A 746 -24.42 -13.44 -3.55
CA VAL A 746 -24.93 -14.61 -4.26
C VAL A 746 -26.02 -15.25 -3.42
N ASN A 747 -27.26 -15.11 -3.87
CA ASN A 747 -28.42 -15.63 -3.18
C ASN A 747 -28.85 -16.96 -3.81
N HIS A 748 -28.44 -18.07 -3.19
CA HIS A 748 -28.77 -19.42 -3.66
C HIS A 748 -30.26 -19.74 -3.58
N GLN A 749 -30.99 -19.18 -2.62
CA GLN A 749 -32.43 -19.46 -2.51
C GLN A 749 -33.24 -18.74 -3.58
N GLN A 750 -32.89 -17.48 -3.86
CA GLN A 750 -33.57 -16.63 -4.84
C GLN A 750 -32.94 -16.70 -6.24
N GLN A 751 -31.87 -17.49 -6.41
CA GLN A 751 -31.20 -17.79 -7.67
C GLN A 751 -30.76 -16.53 -8.45
N HIS A 752 -30.15 -15.58 -7.74
CA HIS A 752 -29.62 -14.36 -8.35
C HIS A 752 -28.34 -13.85 -7.69
N TYR A 753 -27.62 -13.02 -8.44
CA TYR A 753 -26.55 -12.15 -7.98
C TYR A 753 -27.12 -10.76 -7.71
N GLN A 754 -26.74 -10.15 -6.59
CA GLN A 754 -26.91 -8.72 -6.36
C GLN A 754 -25.53 -8.05 -6.35
N LEU A 755 -25.35 -7.07 -7.24
CA LEU A 755 -24.11 -6.35 -7.46
C LEU A 755 -24.24 -4.95 -6.87
N GLU A 756 -23.29 -4.57 -6.03
CA GLU A 756 -23.26 -3.27 -5.35
C GLU A 756 -21.94 -2.57 -5.61
N CYS A 757 -21.99 -1.24 -5.74
CA CYS A 757 -20.83 -0.41 -6.04
C CYS A 757 -20.83 0.80 -5.10
N TRP A 758 -19.85 0.85 -4.19
CA TRP A 758 -19.81 1.79 -3.08
C TRP A 758 -18.65 2.77 -3.24
N GLU A 759 -18.90 4.04 -2.92
CA GLU A 759 -17.85 5.04 -2.82
C GLU A 759 -17.04 4.82 -1.54
N TRP A 760 -15.72 5.01 -1.62
CA TRP A 760 -14.76 4.79 -0.54
C TRP A 760 -15.22 5.25 0.84
N ASN A 761 -15.67 6.49 0.96
CA ASN A 761 -15.96 7.16 2.22
C ASN A 761 -17.47 7.22 2.54
N THR A 762 -18.29 6.51 1.76
CA THR A 762 -19.72 6.42 2.04
C THR A 762 -19.97 5.40 3.15
N ASN A 763 -20.60 5.84 4.24
CA ASN A 763 -21.00 4.93 5.33
C ASN A 763 -22.08 3.95 4.82
N PRO A 764 -21.81 2.64 4.74
CA PRO A 764 -22.75 1.67 4.17
C PRO A 764 -24.04 1.47 4.98
N ALA A 765 -24.09 1.90 6.24
CA ALA A 765 -25.29 1.80 7.07
C ALA A 765 -26.36 2.86 6.72
N THR A 766 -25.97 3.98 6.13
CA THR A 766 -26.86 5.15 5.93
C THR A 766 -26.73 5.80 4.55
N GLY A 767 -25.62 5.56 3.86
CA GLY A 767 -25.30 6.13 2.57
C GLY A 767 -25.92 5.39 1.41
N LYS A 768 -25.63 5.89 0.20
CA LYS A 768 -26.12 5.33 -1.06
C LYS A 768 -24.95 4.86 -1.92
N GLN A 769 -25.18 3.78 -2.64
CA GLN A 769 -24.29 3.30 -3.70
C GLN A 769 -24.18 4.32 -4.84
N PHE A 770 -23.21 4.14 -5.74
CA PHE A 770 -23.18 4.88 -7.00
C PHE A 770 -24.49 4.67 -7.79
N SER A 771 -24.86 5.66 -8.60
CA SER A 771 -26.06 5.59 -9.44
C SER A 771 -26.03 4.37 -10.37
N GLY A 772 -27.15 3.66 -10.48
CA GLY A 772 -27.27 2.43 -11.26
C GLY A 772 -27.10 1.13 -10.46
N TRP A 773 -26.62 1.22 -9.21
CA TRP A 773 -26.54 0.10 -8.26
C TRP A 773 -27.54 0.26 -7.10
N PRO A 774 -28.00 -0.84 -6.48
CA PRO A 774 -27.66 -2.23 -6.78
C PRO A 774 -28.26 -2.73 -8.11
N TYR A 775 -27.65 -3.74 -8.70
CA TYR A 775 -28.16 -4.48 -9.86
C TYR A 775 -28.42 -5.94 -9.51
N VAL A 776 -29.52 -6.51 -9.99
CA VAL A 776 -29.85 -7.92 -9.78
C VAL A 776 -29.79 -8.68 -11.10
N LYS A 777 -28.97 -9.73 -11.18
CA LYS A 777 -28.87 -10.66 -12.32
C LYS A 777 -29.33 -12.04 -11.86
N ASN A 778 -30.31 -12.65 -12.52
CA ASN A 778 -30.64 -14.06 -12.26
C ASN A 778 -29.48 -14.99 -12.66
N PHE A 779 -29.44 -16.19 -12.08
CA PHE A 779 -28.45 -17.21 -12.46
C PHE A 779 -28.65 -17.69 -13.89
N ASN A 780 -29.89 -17.72 -14.37
CA ASN A 780 -30.30 -18.15 -15.71
C ASN A 780 -30.50 -16.98 -16.65
#